data_AF-A0A947XAV1-F1
#
_entry.id   AF-A0A947XAV1-F1
#
_cell.length_a   1.000
_cell.length_b   1.000
_cell.length_c   1.000
_cell.angle_alpha   90.00
_cell.angle_beta   90.00
_cell.angle_gamma   90.00
#
_symmetry.space_group_name_H-M   'P 1'
#
loop_
_entity.id
_entity.type
_entity.pdbx_description
1 polymer ?
#
loop_
_entity_poly.entity_id
_entity_poly.type
_entity_poly.pdbx_seq_one_letter_code
_entity_poly.pdbx_strand_id
1 'polypeptide(L)'
;MVDFRKHVSRKRDIDFANLASLFDSLDRQTSHIELRAVQKHALQILSEQRLKQDVILKMSTGAGKTAVGLLYLWSFMEEKHQPAVYLCPTKQLCKQVGVEAERLGLKSVIYPPRQTHPNVDGISGKAIIICTYDKLFNAKTTFDRSDVMLRPYAIVLDDAHAGVEEIRDCFTLHISNDSERKQLVKILDGPCAEYNSAVWNDIKNEDPNQLMEIPYWIWKPLLPQIEKIITNRVNDDDNLQFVIPHIQDILRRCRCVVSGAAVEIVPDILPVHKSPAYDKAAHRLFMSATLADDSVLVRELGCDISAAEKPVKPTNDRGMGERMVLAPSLVDDKLDRKWIMSLCSKLSTKLNVVVLSPSESKAREWENFGAQICLGDKVKDALENLKDTSGTPSFVVFIQRYDGIDLPDKSCRILVIDGMPLGEGILDRLDSSTSGFAGGTRNRLIYRIEQGMGRAVRSHADYVVILLAGNELAHFIAKHDVLSAMNPDTRAQLELAIDLSKMATEDTGADPETAVIDMIRKCLKRDDGWKQYYNETVKESSITTSGTTDPDRLALANAERRAFECAIINNLNGAVEFLSNAIGKHISDNSAAKGWYLQRVANYLYDIDPGKALEVQRSACENNKSMYRPPQGVIKRPQQVEESGVQSIISEWYSQFKNPNGAIATIQELKANLSFDVSHSVFEQAMCDLAPLLGAQGSRPEKEDGEGPDDLWLWPDLSLVIEAKTEKEKPLQKKDAGQLSSSINWFKENFKKNKNPVPIIVARTTLCNSDAYFPHDTRFITVDTMRSLLEKVEQFYRKIIAEPLLFSNKRALSRLQQAFLLLPEQFLKNFTDKPKKSK
;
A
#
# COMPACT_ATOMS: atom_id res chain seq x y z
N MET A 1 -25.95 -47.94 -34.31
CA MET A 1 -25.06 -46.77 -34.47
C MET A 1 -23.63 -47.30 -34.57
N VAL A 2 -22.85 -46.87 -35.56
CA VAL A 2 -21.48 -47.37 -35.75
C VAL A 2 -20.61 -46.85 -34.60
N ASP A 3 -20.01 -47.76 -33.82
CA ASP A 3 -19.08 -47.42 -32.75
C ASP A 3 -17.64 -47.43 -33.30
N PHE A 4 -17.17 -46.25 -33.72
CA PHE A 4 -15.84 -46.07 -34.27
C PHE A 4 -14.71 -46.48 -33.31
N ARG A 5 -14.97 -46.62 -31.99
CA ARG A 5 -13.97 -47.09 -31.03
C ARG A 5 -13.53 -48.52 -31.29
N LYS A 6 -14.38 -49.34 -31.92
CA LYS A 6 -14.05 -50.73 -32.30
C LYS A 6 -13.10 -50.83 -33.50
N HIS A 7 -12.84 -49.70 -34.18
CA HIS A 7 -11.99 -49.63 -35.37
C HIS A 7 -10.65 -48.92 -35.11
N VAL A 8 -10.36 -48.52 -33.87
CA VAL A 8 -9.09 -47.88 -33.50
C VAL A 8 -8.13 -48.95 -32.96
N SER A 9 -7.07 -49.26 -33.70
CA SER A 9 -6.12 -50.34 -33.41
C SER A 9 -5.01 -49.98 -32.39
N ARG A 10 -4.86 -48.70 -32.04
CA ARG A 10 -3.95 -48.22 -30.99
C ARG A 10 -4.55 -47.00 -30.29
N LYS A 11 -4.74 -47.06 -28.98
CA LYS A 11 -4.84 -45.83 -28.17
C LYS A 11 -3.48 -45.13 -28.29
N ARG A 12 -3.45 -43.85 -28.67
CA ARG A 12 -2.24 -43.03 -28.50
C ARG A 12 -1.97 -42.95 -27.00
N ASP A 13 -0.80 -43.38 -26.56
CA ASP A 13 -0.32 -43.02 -25.22
C ASP A 13 -0.02 -41.53 -25.25
N ILE A 14 -0.85 -40.75 -24.55
CA ILE A 14 -0.66 -39.31 -24.37
C ILE A 14 0.25 -39.14 -23.16
N ASP A 15 1.39 -38.47 -23.34
CA ASP A 15 2.23 -38.08 -22.22
C ASP A 15 1.62 -36.85 -21.53
N PHE A 16 0.84 -37.11 -20.48
CA PHE A 16 0.23 -36.04 -19.69
C PHE A 16 1.25 -35.18 -18.95
N ALA A 17 2.49 -35.66 -18.74
CA ALA A 17 3.52 -34.86 -18.08
C ALA A 17 4.11 -33.78 -18.99
N ASN A 18 4.11 -34.00 -20.31
CA ASN A 18 4.52 -33.02 -21.30
C ASN A 18 3.33 -32.17 -21.77
N LEU A 19 3.16 -31.01 -21.11
CA LEU A 19 2.01 -30.13 -21.32
C LEU A 19 1.91 -29.57 -22.75
N ALA A 20 3.03 -29.41 -23.46
CA ALA A 20 3.02 -28.99 -24.86
C ALA A 20 2.47 -30.09 -25.77
N SER A 21 2.90 -31.35 -25.54
CA SER A 21 2.38 -32.49 -26.30
C SER A 21 0.91 -32.79 -25.98
N LEU A 22 0.49 -32.55 -24.73
CA LEU A 22 -0.89 -32.67 -24.30
C LEU A 22 -1.78 -31.73 -25.09
N PHE A 23 -1.38 -30.47 -25.27
CA PHE A 23 -2.14 -29.51 -26.07
C PHE A 23 -2.40 -30.02 -27.49
N ASP A 24 -1.41 -30.65 -28.13
CA ASP A 24 -1.55 -31.18 -29.49
C ASP A 24 -2.53 -32.34 -29.62
N SER A 25 -2.84 -33.02 -28.52
CA SER A 25 -3.80 -34.13 -28.46
C SER A 25 -5.28 -33.70 -28.35
N LEU A 26 -5.53 -32.42 -28.06
CA LEU A 26 -6.86 -31.90 -27.77
C LEU A 26 -7.67 -31.58 -29.04
N ASP A 27 -8.99 -31.81 -28.96
CA ASP A 27 -9.97 -31.44 -29.99
C ASP A 27 -10.38 -29.97 -29.82
N ARG A 28 -9.58 -29.07 -30.40
CA ARG A 28 -9.62 -27.61 -30.17
C ARG A 28 -10.43 -26.89 -31.25
N GLN A 29 -11.00 -25.75 -30.91
CA GLN A 29 -11.61 -24.85 -31.89
C GLN A 29 -10.57 -24.15 -32.77
N THR A 30 -10.98 -23.70 -33.95
CA THR A 30 -10.11 -23.00 -34.94
C THR A 30 -9.46 -21.72 -34.42
N SER A 31 -9.99 -21.12 -33.35
CA SER A 31 -9.39 -19.96 -32.68
C SER A 31 -8.10 -20.31 -31.92
N HIS A 32 -7.84 -21.60 -31.64
CA HIS A 32 -6.76 -22.09 -30.77
C HIS A 32 -5.95 -23.21 -31.42
N ILE A 33 -5.61 -23.05 -32.71
CA ILE A 33 -4.87 -24.06 -33.49
C ILE A 33 -3.44 -24.25 -32.96
N GLU A 34 -2.78 -23.18 -32.53
CA GLU A 34 -1.41 -23.24 -32.02
C GLU A 34 -1.21 -22.43 -30.73
N LEU A 35 -0.34 -22.94 -29.84
CA LEU A 35 0.16 -22.18 -28.71
C LEU A 35 1.11 -21.08 -29.18
N ARG A 36 0.99 -19.89 -28.57
CA ARG A 36 1.95 -18.80 -28.73
C ARG A 36 3.30 -19.22 -28.14
N ALA A 37 4.39 -18.63 -28.64
CA ALA A 37 5.75 -18.94 -28.17
C ALA A 37 5.90 -18.80 -26.64
N VAL A 38 5.25 -17.79 -26.05
CA VAL A 38 5.24 -17.55 -24.58
C VAL A 38 4.57 -18.69 -23.84
N GLN A 39 3.43 -19.17 -24.35
CA GLN A 39 2.68 -20.27 -23.75
C GLN A 39 3.45 -21.59 -23.87
N LYS A 40 4.04 -21.88 -25.04
CA LYS A 40 4.89 -23.07 -25.24
C LYS A 40 6.03 -23.10 -24.24
N HIS A 41 6.75 -21.99 -24.07
CA HIS A 41 7.87 -21.90 -23.13
C HIS A 41 7.41 -22.03 -21.67
N ALA A 42 6.30 -21.38 -21.29
CA ALA A 42 5.72 -21.54 -19.96
C ALA A 42 5.36 -23.00 -19.65
N LEU A 43 4.68 -23.68 -20.58
CA LEU A 43 4.28 -25.08 -20.43
C LEU A 43 5.48 -26.04 -20.34
N GLN A 44 6.59 -25.76 -21.04
CA GLN A 44 7.83 -26.54 -20.92
C GLN A 44 8.41 -26.44 -19.50
N ILE A 45 8.60 -25.22 -18.98
CA ILE A 45 9.13 -25.02 -17.62
C ILE A 45 8.16 -25.61 -16.58
N LEU A 46 6.85 -25.45 -16.76
CA LEU A 46 5.86 -26.06 -15.87
C LEU A 46 5.92 -27.58 -15.88
N SER A 47 6.21 -28.20 -17.04
CA SER A 47 6.39 -29.65 -17.15
C SER A 47 7.58 -30.14 -16.32
N GLU A 48 8.68 -29.36 -16.29
CA GLU A 48 9.86 -29.65 -15.47
C GLU A 48 9.63 -29.48 -13.96
N GLN A 49 8.72 -28.57 -13.58
CA GLN A 49 8.43 -28.26 -12.18
C GLN A 49 7.24 -29.04 -11.60
N ARG A 50 6.67 -30.02 -12.31
CA ARG A 50 5.47 -30.77 -11.88
C ARG A 50 5.59 -31.48 -10.55
N LEU A 51 6.80 -31.81 -10.09
CA LEU A 51 7.00 -32.47 -8.80
C LEU A 51 6.91 -31.51 -7.60
N LYS A 52 6.98 -30.21 -7.84
CA LYS A 52 6.81 -29.21 -6.79
C LYS A 52 5.34 -29.10 -6.41
N GLN A 53 5.08 -28.92 -5.11
CA GLN A 53 3.75 -28.59 -4.64
C GLN A 53 3.34 -27.21 -5.13
N ASP A 54 4.20 -26.20 -4.92
CA ASP A 54 3.90 -24.83 -5.30
C ASP A 54 4.73 -24.36 -6.48
N VAL A 55 4.07 -23.67 -7.41
CA VAL A 55 4.71 -23.03 -8.55
C VAL A 55 4.08 -21.66 -8.76
N ILE A 56 4.91 -20.64 -8.99
CA ILE A 56 4.46 -19.30 -9.38
C ILE A 56 4.71 -19.12 -10.87
N LEU A 57 3.68 -18.73 -11.63
CA LEU A 57 3.76 -18.39 -13.04
C LEU A 57 3.53 -16.90 -13.24
N LYS A 58 4.52 -16.22 -13.82
CA LYS A 58 4.45 -14.81 -14.19
C LYS A 58 4.29 -14.69 -15.70
N MET A 59 3.14 -14.18 -16.14
CA MET A 59 2.83 -13.96 -17.56
C MET A 59 1.98 -12.69 -17.72
N SER A 60 2.36 -11.81 -18.65
CA SER A 60 1.65 -10.56 -18.88
C SER A 60 0.16 -10.77 -19.21
N THR A 61 -0.64 -9.77 -18.87
CA THR A 61 -2.06 -9.73 -19.25
C THR A 61 -2.21 -9.86 -20.77
N GLY A 62 -3.07 -10.76 -21.22
CA GLY A 62 -3.27 -11.02 -22.66
C GLY A 62 -2.30 -12.04 -23.26
N ALA A 63 -1.26 -12.48 -22.56
CA ALA A 63 -0.32 -13.53 -23.04
C ALA A 63 -0.95 -14.94 -23.11
N GLY A 64 -2.19 -15.11 -22.63
CA GLY A 64 -2.93 -16.37 -22.65
C GLY A 64 -2.65 -17.27 -21.44
N LYS A 65 -2.48 -16.67 -20.25
CA LYS A 65 -2.26 -17.36 -18.97
C LYS A 65 -3.35 -18.37 -18.62
N THR A 66 -4.61 -18.07 -18.94
CA THR A 66 -5.76 -18.94 -18.65
C THR A 66 -5.63 -20.29 -19.35
N ALA A 67 -5.22 -20.30 -20.62
CA ALA A 67 -4.97 -21.54 -21.36
C ALA A 67 -3.85 -22.38 -20.71
N VAL A 68 -2.79 -21.72 -20.24
CA VAL A 68 -1.68 -22.40 -19.54
C VAL A 68 -2.15 -23.04 -18.23
N GLY A 69 -2.91 -22.32 -17.41
CA GLY A 69 -3.47 -22.84 -16.16
C GLY A 69 -4.47 -23.98 -16.39
N LEU A 70 -5.33 -23.89 -17.40
CA LEU A 70 -6.27 -24.96 -17.75
C LEU A 70 -5.55 -26.23 -18.20
N LEU A 71 -4.52 -26.12 -19.04
CA LEU A 71 -3.72 -27.27 -19.48
C LEU A 71 -2.96 -27.91 -18.31
N TYR A 72 -2.45 -27.09 -17.38
CA TYR A 72 -1.80 -27.55 -16.16
C TYR A 72 -2.74 -28.40 -15.30
N LEU A 73 -3.98 -27.93 -15.05
CA LEU A 73 -4.99 -28.69 -14.32
C LEU A 73 -5.42 -29.95 -15.08
N TRP A 74 -5.70 -29.82 -16.38
CA TRP A 74 -6.16 -30.93 -17.21
C TRP A 74 -5.18 -32.10 -17.19
N SER A 75 -3.89 -31.78 -17.28
CA SER A 75 -2.82 -32.77 -17.19
C SER A 75 -2.86 -33.58 -15.90
N PHE A 76 -2.94 -32.93 -14.74
CA PHE A 76 -3.03 -33.64 -13.46
C PHE A 76 -4.35 -34.41 -13.30
N MET A 77 -5.45 -33.84 -13.79
CA MET A 77 -6.76 -34.45 -13.72
C MET A 77 -6.81 -35.75 -14.54
N GLU A 78 -6.33 -35.74 -15.78
CA GLU A 78 -6.27 -36.92 -16.64
C GLU A 78 -5.28 -37.97 -16.12
N GLU A 79 -4.14 -37.55 -15.56
CA GLU A 79 -3.12 -38.46 -15.03
C GLU A 79 -3.57 -39.14 -13.71
N LYS A 80 -4.20 -38.39 -12.80
CA LYS A 80 -4.55 -38.89 -11.45
C LYS A 80 -6.00 -39.29 -11.30
N HIS A 81 -6.87 -38.93 -12.23
CA HIS A 81 -8.33 -39.10 -12.12
C HIS A 81 -8.89 -38.52 -10.81
N GLN A 82 -8.38 -37.36 -10.41
CA GLN A 82 -8.76 -36.66 -9.18
C GLN A 82 -9.25 -35.24 -9.49
N PRO A 83 -10.03 -34.62 -8.58
CA PRO A 83 -10.60 -33.30 -8.83
C PRO A 83 -9.52 -32.24 -9.07
N ALA A 84 -9.78 -31.33 -10.00
CA ALA A 84 -8.93 -30.19 -10.31
C ALA A 84 -9.76 -28.90 -10.27
N VAL A 85 -9.24 -27.86 -9.62
CA VAL A 85 -9.99 -26.63 -9.35
C VAL A 85 -9.27 -25.40 -9.91
N TYR A 86 -10.01 -24.56 -10.62
CA TYR A 86 -9.57 -23.26 -11.10
C TYR A 86 -10.30 -22.16 -10.31
N LEU A 87 -9.53 -21.37 -9.55
CA LEU A 87 -10.04 -20.26 -8.73
C LEU A 87 -9.92 -18.93 -9.47
N CYS A 88 -11.00 -18.15 -9.48
CA CYS A 88 -11.07 -16.83 -10.09
C CYS A 88 -11.45 -15.75 -9.05
N PRO A 89 -10.98 -14.51 -9.20
CA PRO A 89 -11.43 -13.39 -8.37
C PRO A 89 -12.94 -13.12 -8.45
N THR A 90 -13.54 -13.24 -9.65
CA THR A 90 -14.95 -12.88 -9.85
C THR A 90 -15.75 -13.92 -10.62
N LYS A 91 -17.08 -13.86 -10.47
CA LYS A 91 -18.03 -14.71 -11.21
C LYS A 91 -17.95 -14.47 -12.73
N GLN A 92 -17.61 -13.25 -13.15
CA GLN A 92 -17.41 -12.91 -14.55
C GLN A 92 -16.19 -13.64 -15.12
N LEU A 93 -15.07 -13.63 -14.38
CA LEU A 93 -13.86 -14.35 -14.77
C LEU A 93 -14.11 -15.87 -14.81
N CYS A 94 -14.87 -16.44 -13.88
CA CYS A 94 -15.27 -17.85 -13.94
C CYS A 94 -15.94 -18.22 -15.28
N LYS A 95 -16.85 -17.37 -15.78
CA LYS A 95 -17.51 -17.59 -17.07
C LYS A 95 -16.52 -17.50 -18.23
N GLN A 96 -15.60 -16.53 -18.20
CA GLN A 96 -14.57 -16.38 -19.24
C GLN A 96 -13.64 -17.60 -19.29
N VAL A 97 -13.22 -18.12 -18.14
CA VAL A 97 -12.42 -19.35 -18.05
C VAL A 97 -13.18 -20.56 -18.60
N GLY A 98 -14.49 -20.67 -18.32
CA GLY A 98 -15.32 -21.75 -18.88
C GLY A 98 -15.39 -21.72 -20.41
N VAL A 99 -15.55 -20.53 -21.00
CA VAL A 99 -15.53 -20.34 -22.46
C VAL A 99 -14.15 -20.69 -23.05
N GLU A 100 -13.07 -20.33 -22.36
CA GLU A 100 -11.72 -20.68 -22.81
C GLU A 100 -11.44 -22.19 -22.73
N ALA A 101 -11.92 -22.86 -21.68
CA ALA A 101 -11.84 -24.31 -21.58
C ALA A 101 -12.57 -25.00 -22.74
N GLU A 102 -13.77 -24.53 -23.09
CA GLU A 102 -14.53 -25.05 -24.24
C GLU A 102 -13.77 -24.86 -25.56
N ARG A 103 -13.14 -23.70 -25.77
CA ARG A 103 -12.31 -23.43 -26.96
C ARG A 103 -11.11 -24.36 -27.06
N LEU A 104 -10.55 -24.76 -25.93
CA LEU A 104 -9.43 -25.72 -25.85
C LEU A 104 -9.89 -27.19 -25.94
N GLY A 105 -11.19 -27.46 -26.01
CA GLY A 105 -11.72 -28.84 -26.00
C GLY A 105 -11.71 -29.50 -24.63
N LEU A 106 -11.57 -28.72 -23.55
CA LEU A 106 -11.48 -29.20 -22.18
C LEU A 106 -12.85 -29.21 -21.52
N LYS A 107 -13.18 -30.32 -20.87
CA LYS A 107 -14.41 -30.39 -20.07
C LYS A 107 -14.25 -29.57 -18.79
N SER A 108 -15.18 -28.66 -18.55
CA SER A 108 -15.22 -27.87 -17.33
C SER A 108 -16.65 -27.68 -16.83
N VAL A 109 -16.78 -27.44 -15.53
CA VAL A 109 -18.04 -27.21 -14.83
C VAL A 109 -17.89 -26.02 -13.89
N ILE A 110 -18.80 -25.05 -13.97
CA ILE A 110 -18.81 -23.91 -13.05
C ILE A 110 -19.49 -24.35 -11.75
N TYR A 111 -18.85 -24.09 -10.61
CA TYR A 111 -19.43 -24.30 -9.28
C TYR A 111 -19.82 -22.95 -8.65
N PRO A 112 -21.04 -22.44 -8.93
CA PRO A 112 -21.46 -21.12 -8.51
C PRO A 112 -21.65 -20.97 -6.99
N PRO A 113 -21.75 -19.71 -6.51
CA PRO A 113 -22.18 -19.39 -5.15
C PRO A 113 -23.54 -20.04 -4.83
N ARG A 114 -23.77 -20.33 -3.55
CA ARG A 114 -24.99 -20.97 -2.99
C ARG A 114 -25.28 -22.40 -3.45
N GLN A 115 -24.69 -22.89 -4.55
CA GLN A 115 -24.85 -24.30 -4.92
C GLN A 115 -24.18 -25.19 -3.88
N THR A 116 -24.95 -26.11 -3.28
CA THR A 116 -24.48 -26.90 -2.14
C THR A 116 -23.61 -28.08 -2.56
N HIS A 117 -23.87 -28.69 -3.71
CA HIS A 117 -23.14 -29.86 -4.21
C HIS A 117 -22.43 -29.56 -5.55
N PRO A 118 -21.16 -29.94 -5.71
CA PRO A 118 -20.47 -29.81 -7.00
C PRO A 118 -21.01 -30.79 -8.05
N ASN A 119 -20.71 -30.55 -9.31
CA ASN A 119 -21.08 -31.46 -10.40
C ASN A 119 -20.29 -32.78 -10.28
N VAL A 120 -20.96 -33.92 -10.51
CA VAL A 120 -20.40 -35.27 -10.40
C VAL A 120 -19.17 -35.48 -11.31
N ASP A 121 -19.16 -34.89 -12.51
CA ASP A 121 -18.02 -34.97 -13.41
C ASP A 121 -16.80 -34.23 -12.82
N GLY A 122 -17.02 -33.14 -12.09
CA GLY A 122 -15.96 -32.44 -11.37
C GLY A 122 -15.39 -33.27 -10.22
N ILE A 123 -16.28 -33.86 -9.41
CA ILE A 123 -15.89 -34.69 -8.26
C ILE A 123 -15.15 -35.95 -8.70
N SER A 124 -15.52 -36.52 -9.86
CA SER A 124 -14.88 -37.73 -10.38
C SER A 124 -13.64 -37.48 -11.23
N GLY A 125 -13.13 -36.25 -11.28
CA GLY A 125 -11.93 -35.92 -12.06
C GLY A 125 -12.13 -36.05 -13.57
N LYS A 126 -13.33 -35.78 -14.08
CA LYS A 126 -13.69 -35.83 -15.51
C LYS A 126 -13.92 -34.45 -16.13
N ALA A 127 -14.03 -33.43 -15.29
CA ALA A 127 -14.17 -32.04 -15.70
C ALA A 127 -13.48 -31.11 -14.69
N ILE A 128 -12.84 -30.05 -15.18
CA ILE A 128 -12.24 -29.03 -14.32
C ILE A 128 -13.35 -28.25 -13.60
N ILE A 129 -13.25 -28.12 -12.29
CA ILE A 129 -14.18 -27.30 -11.49
C ILE A 129 -13.69 -25.85 -11.54
N ILE A 130 -14.56 -24.92 -11.93
CA ILE A 130 -14.25 -23.49 -11.96
C ILE A 130 -15.11 -22.78 -10.92
N CYS A 131 -14.50 -22.05 -9.98
CA CYS A 131 -15.22 -21.28 -8.98
C CYS A 131 -14.46 -20.04 -8.53
N THR A 132 -15.11 -19.23 -7.69
CA THR A 132 -14.51 -18.05 -7.08
C THR A 132 -13.66 -18.40 -5.84
N TYR A 133 -12.78 -17.51 -5.41
CA TYR A 133 -11.97 -17.71 -4.19
C TYR A 133 -12.85 -17.88 -2.95
N ASP A 134 -13.84 -17.00 -2.74
CA ASP A 134 -14.78 -17.05 -1.62
C ASP A 134 -15.47 -18.41 -1.51
N LYS A 135 -15.80 -19.04 -2.64
CA LYS A 135 -16.45 -20.36 -2.68
C LYS A 135 -15.62 -21.44 -2.00
N LEU A 136 -14.28 -21.36 -2.07
CA LEU A 136 -13.37 -22.31 -1.45
C LEU A 136 -13.01 -21.88 -0.02
N PHE A 137 -12.78 -20.59 0.23
CA PHE A 137 -12.14 -20.11 1.46
C PHE A 137 -13.08 -19.67 2.59
N ASN A 138 -14.38 -19.41 2.35
CA ASN A 138 -15.28 -18.98 3.42
C ASN A 138 -15.48 -20.06 4.51
N ALA A 139 -15.89 -19.65 5.72
CA ALA A 139 -15.98 -20.55 6.88
C ALA A 139 -17.06 -21.64 6.77
N LYS A 140 -18.01 -21.48 5.84
CA LYS A 140 -19.04 -22.48 5.50
C LYS A 140 -18.84 -23.05 4.10
N THR A 141 -17.58 -23.14 3.66
CA THR A 141 -17.23 -23.65 2.35
C THR A 141 -17.85 -25.02 2.11
N THR A 142 -18.49 -25.17 0.96
CA THR A 142 -19.13 -26.43 0.62
C THR A 142 -18.12 -27.53 0.30
N PHE A 143 -16.84 -27.17 0.08
CA PHE A 143 -15.75 -28.13 -0.10
C PHE A 143 -15.53 -29.01 1.14
N ASP A 144 -15.68 -28.43 2.33
CA ASP A 144 -15.36 -29.08 3.61
C ASP A 144 -16.61 -29.57 4.37
N ARG A 145 -17.77 -29.59 3.72
CA ARG A 145 -18.95 -30.25 4.30
C ARG A 145 -18.79 -31.76 4.28
N SER A 146 -19.26 -32.43 5.34
CA SER A 146 -19.14 -33.88 5.53
C SER A 146 -19.76 -34.72 4.41
N ASP A 147 -20.80 -34.19 3.74
CA ASP A 147 -21.48 -34.83 2.61
C ASP A 147 -20.80 -34.58 1.25
N VAL A 148 -19.82 -33.67 1.17
CA VAL A 148 -19.11 -33.31 -0.07
C VAL A 148 -17.64 -33.72 -0.01
N MET A 149 -16.90 -33.29 1.03
CA MET A 149 -15.49 -33.62 1.26
C MET A 149 -14.61 -33.51 -0.01
N LEU A 150 -14.77 -32.43 -0.76
CA LEU A 150 -14.05 -32.22 -2.02
C LEU A 150 -12.59 -31.85 -1.71
N ARG A 151 -11.65 -32.71 -2.16
CA ARG A 151 -10.21 -32.52 -2.02
C ARG A 151 -9.57 -32.46 -3.41
N PRO A 152 -9.31 -31.25 -3.94
CA PRO A 152 -8.62 -31.09 -5.20
C PRO A 152 -7.20 -31.64 -5.12
N TYR A 153 -6.78 -32.37 -6.16
CA TYR A 153 -5.38 -32.76 -6.31
C TYR A 153 -4.54 -31.57 -6.78
N ALA A 154 -5.06 -30.79 -7.74
CA ALA A 154 -4.40 -29.61 -8.27
C ALA A 154 -5.33 -28.38 -8.22
N ILE A 155 -4.75 -27.22 -7.89
CA ILE A 155 -5.43 -25.93 -7.83
C ILE A 155 -4.67 -24.91 -8.68
N VAL A 156 -5.40 -24.13 -9.47
CA VAL A 156 -4.91 -22.90 -10.10
C VAL A 156 -5.52 -21.70 -9.40
N LEU A 157 -4.67 -20.78 -8.95
CA LEU A 157 -5.03 -19.49 -8.39
C LEU A 157 -4.80 -18.44 -9.47
N ASP A 158 -5.86 -18.09 -10.20
CA ASP A 158 -5.79 -17.05 -11.23
C ASP A 158 -5.82 -15.66 -10.60
N ASP A 159 -5.00 -14.76 -11.12
CA ASP A 159 -4.74 -13.44 -10.52
C ASP A 159 -4.56 -13.50 -9.01
N ALA A 160 -3.56 -14.29 -8.58
CA ALA A 160 -3.34 -14.63 -7.17
C ALA A 160 -3.32 -13.41 -6.22
N HIS A 161 -2.88 -12.23 -6.67
CA HIS A 161 -2.94 -11.00 -5.86
C HIS A 161 -4.35 -10.49 -5.59
N ALA A 162 -5.20 -10.42 -6.62
CA ALA A 162 -6.61 -10.11 -6.42
C ALA A 162 -7.25 -11.19 -5.53
N GLY A 163 -6.83 -12.45 -5.72
CA GLY A 163 -7.19 -13.56 -4.83
C GLY A 163 -6.83 -13.33 -3.37
N VAL A 164 -5.67 -12.73 -3.05
CA VAL A 164 -5.29 -12.44 -1.64
C VAL A 164 -6.30 -11.50 -0.97
N GLU A 165 -6.81 -10.50 -1.68
CA GLU A 165 -7.84 -9.59 -1.14
C GLU A 165 -9.15 -10.35 -0.88
N GLU A 166 -9.64 -11.09 -1.88
CA GLU A 166 -10.87 -11.91 -1.75
C GLU A 166 -10.78 -12.96 -0.63
N ILE A 167 -9.61 -13.60 -0.48
CA ILE A 167 -9.38 -14.56 0.59
C ILE A 167 -9.33 -13.84 1.93
N ARG A 168 -8.67 -12.68 2.04
CA ARG A 168 -8.61 -11.91 3.28
C ARG A 168 -10.01 -11.54 3.77
N ASP A 169 -10.90 -11.11 2.88
CA ASP A 169 -12.27 -10.76 3.23
C ASP A 169 -13.06 -11.96 3.80
N CYS A 170 -12.75 -13.19 3.37
CA CYS A 170 -13.31 -14.41 3.97
C CYS A 170 -12.89 -14.64 5.45
N PHE A 171 -11.86 -13.93 5.93
CA PHE A 171 -11.36 -13.97 7.30
C PHE A 171 -11.57 -12.63 8.04
N THR A 172 -12.18 -11.62 7.41
CA THR A 172 -12.38 -10.30 8.01
C THR A 172 -13.80 -10.14 8.53
N LEU A 173 -13.92 -9.80 9.81
CA LEU A 173 -15.19 -9.48 10.44
C LEU A 173 -15.46 -7.99 10.30
N HIS A 174 -16.48 -7.63 9.51
CA HIS A 174 -16.93 -6.25 9.37
C HIS A 174 -18.14 -6.01 10.27
N ILE A 175 -18.02 -5.09 11.23
CA ILE A 175 -19.09 -4.72 12.16
C ILE A 175 -19.46 -3.27 11.93
N SER A 176 -20.51 -3.07 11.12
CA SER A 176 -21.11 -1.77 10.82
C SER A 176 -22.51 -1.59 11.43
N ASN A 177 -23.08 -2.66 12.01
CA ASN A 177 -24.35 -2.56 12.73
C ASN A 177 -24.18 -1.75 14.02
N ASP A 178 -25.02 -0.74 14.16
CA ASP A 178 -24.99 0.22 15.25
C ASP A 178 -25.10 -0.44 16.64
N SER A 179 -25.83 -1.56 16.77
CA SER A 179 -25.99 -2.25 18.05
C SER A 179 -24.70 -2.92 18.52
N GLU A 180 -24.09 -3.77 17.69
CA GLU A 180 -22.86 -4.50 17.99
C GLU A 180 -21.68 -3.55 18.14
N ARG A 181 -21.58 -2.56 17.24
CA ARG A 181 -20.57 -1.51 17.32
C ARG A 181 -20.66 -0.78 18.66
N LYS A 182 -21.86 -0.33 19.07
CA LYS A 182 -22.05 0.36 20.37
C LYS A 182 -21.63 -0.51 21.56
N GLN A 183 -21.91 -1.81 21.54
CA GLN A 183 -21.48 -2.71 22.60
C GLN A 183 -19.95 -2.86 22.65
N LEU A 184 -19.29 -3.02 21.50
CA LEU A 184 -17.84 -3.10 21.41
C LEU A 184 -17.16 -1.80 21.85
N VAL A 185 -17.61 -0.66 21.32
CA VAL A 185 -17.11 0.67 21.71
C VAL A 185 -17.27 0.88 23.23
N LYS A 186 -18.39 0.45 23.82
CA LYS A 186 -18.60 0.54 25.27
C LYS A 186 -17.59 -0.27 26.09
N ILE A 187 -17.22 -1.47 25.65
CA ILE A 187 -16.20 -2.30 26.34
C ILE A 187 -14.82 -1.66 26.21
N LEU A 188 -14.52 -1.11 25.04
CA LEU A 188 -13.23 -0.50 24.73
C LEU A 188 -13.05 0.90 25.35
N ASP A 189 -14.14 1.57 25.75
CA ASP A 189 -14.14 3.00 26.08
C ASP A 189 -13.12 3.41 27.13
N GLY A 190 -13.14 2.78 28.31
CA GLY A 190 -12.21 3.12 29.39
C GLY A 190 -10.74 2.96 28.98
N PRO A 191 -10.29 1.75 28.63
CA PRO A 191 -8.90 1.49 28.27
C PRO A 191 -8.42 2.29 27.05
N CYS A 192 -9.26 2.49 26.04
CA CYS A 192 -8.86 3.23 24.83
C CYS A 192 -8.83 4.75 25.06
N ALA A 193 -9.74 5.29 25.88
CA ALA A 193 -9.70 6.69 26.29
C ALA A 193 -8.46 7.00 27.17
N GLU A 194 -8.06 6.06 28.03
CA GLU A 194 -6.83 6.17 28.82
C GLU A 194 -5.58 6.14 27.93
N TYR A 195 -5.59 5.30 26.90
CA TYR A 195 -4.49 5.17 25.96
C TYR A 195 -4.33 6.36 25.01
N ASN A 196 -5.43 6.83 24.39
CA ASN A 196 -5.43 7.96 23.48
C ASN A 196 -6.80 8.65 23.47
N SER A 197 -6.98 9.57 24.42
CA SER A 197 -8.25 10.27 24.63
C SER A 197 -8.72 11.09 23.43
N ALA A 198 -7.79 11.74 22.70
CA ALA A 198 -8.11 12.59 21.56
C ALA A 198 -8.73 11.76 20.42
N VAL A 199 -8.00 10.76 19.92
CA VAL A 199 -8.48 9.90 18.82
C VAL A 199 -9.74 9.14 19.22
N TRP A 200 -9.79 8.66 20.46
CA TRP A 200 -10.94 7.91 20.94
C TRP A 200 -12.21 8.76 21.08
N ASN A 201 -12.09 10.03 21.47
CA ASN A 201 -13.22 10.96 21.51
C ASN A 201 -13.78 11.23 20.11
N ASP A 202 -12.92 11.39 19.10
CA ASP A 202 -13.39 11.60 17.73
C ASP A 202 -14.08 10.35 17.16
N ILE A 203 -13.59 9.15 17.48
CA ILE A 203 -14.25 7.87 17.16
C ILE A 203 -15.64 7.80 17.79
N LYS A 204 -15.79 8.25 19.05
CA LYS A 204 -17.09 8.31 19.74
C LYS A 204 -18.03 9.36 19.14
N ASN A 205 -17.48 10.44 18.61
CA ASN A 205 -18.21 11.46 17.86
C ASN A 205 -18.53 11.03 16.41
N GLU A 206 -18.23 9.78 16.06
CA GLU A 206 -18.53 9.15 14.78
C GLU A 206 -17.80 9.80 13.59
N ASP A 207 -16.62 10.38 13.80
CA ASP A 207 -15.77 10.87 12.70
C ASP A 207 -15.28 9.68 11.83
N PRO A 208 -15.71 9.57 10.55
CA PRO A 208 -15.37 8.43 9.69
C PRO A 208 -13.91 8.42 9.23
N ASN A 209 -13.17 9.52 9.44
CA ASN A 209 -11.76 9.64 9.08
C ASN A 209 -10.82 9.20 10.20
N GLN A 210 -11.32 9.11 11.43
CA GLN A 210 -10.51 8.73 12.59
C GLN A 210 -10.48 7.22 12.75
N LEU A 211 -9.26 6.69 12.90
CA LEU A 211 -8.96 5.26 12.94
C LEU A 211 -8.08 4.96 14.15
N MET A 212 -8.38 3.90 14.87
CA MET A 212 -7.54 3.40 15.96
C MET A 212 -7.47 1.88 15.92
N GLU A 213 -6.26 1.35 15.76
CA GLU A 213 -6.00 -0.06 16.05
C GLU A 213 -5.83 -0.26 17.55
N ILE A 214 -6.53 -1.24 18.10
CA ILE A 214 -6.52 -1.53 19.53
C ILE A 214 -5.20 -2.25 19.87
N PRO A 215 -4.32 -1.66 20.71
CA PRO A 215 -3.07 -2.31 21.10
C PRO A 215 -3.30 -3.68 21.74
N TYR A 216 -2.40 -4.63 21.48
CA TYR A 216 -2.60 -6.02 21.93
C TYR A 216 -2.75 -6.16 23.46
N TRP A 217 -2.17 -5.27 24.26
CA TRP A 217 -2.30 -5.28 25.72
C TRP A 217 -3.66 -4.76 26.21
N ILE A 218 -4.40 -4.03 25.38
CA ILE A 218 -5.79 -3.64 25.63
C ILE A 218 -6.74 -4.72 25.08
N TRP A 219 -6.47 -5.17 23.86
CA TRP A 219 -7.28 -6.15 23.16
C TRP A 219 -7.36 -7.48 23.91
N LYS A 220 -6.20 -8.09 24.23
CA LYS A 220 -6.14 -9.46 24.76
C LYS A 220 -6.86 -9.67 26.09
N PRO A 221 -6.78 -8.75 27.07
CA PRO A 221 -7.55 -8.88 28.32
C PRO A 221 -9.07 -8.77 28.14
N LEU A 222 -9.53 -8.07 27.11
CA LEU A 222 -10.96 -7.83 26.85
C LEU A 222 -11.62 -8.91 25.98
N LEU A 223 -10.83 -9.80 25.38
CA LEU A 223 -11.30 -10.88 24.51
C LEU A 223 -12.48 -11.68 25.07
N PRO A 224 -12.51 -12.12 26.34
CA PRO A 224 -13.65 -12.91 26.84
C PRO A 224 -15.00 -12.17 26.77
N GLN A 225 -14.98 -10.84 26.93
CA GLN A 225 -16.20 -10.03 26.84
C GLN A 225 -16.59 -9.78 25.38
N ILE A 226 -15.60 -9.58 24.52
CA ILE A 226 -15.76 -9.35 23.08
C ILE A 226 -16.29 -10.62 22.39
N GLU A 227 -15.73 -11.78 22.71
CA GLU A 227 -16.19 -13.10 22.25
C GLU A 227 -17.67 -13.33 22.56
N LYS A 228 -18.13 -12.89 23.74
CA LYS A 228 -19.53 -13.01 24.13
C LYS A 228 -20.45 -12.15 23.25
N ILE A 229 -20.06 -10.92 22.92
CA ILE A 229 -20.82 -10.05 22.00
C ILE A 229 -20.93 -10.71 20.63
N ILE A 230 -19.79 -11.16 20.11
CA ILE A 230 -19.70 -11.75 18.77
C ILE A 230 -20.54 -13.04 18.71
N THR A 231 -20.35 -13.96 19.66
CA THR A 231 -20.98 -15.29 19.66
C THR A 231 -22.51 -15.23 19.78
N ASN A 232 -23.03 -14.28 20.58
CA ASN A 232 -24.48 -14.15 20.80
C ASN A 232 -25.28 -13.79 19.55
N ARG A 233 -24.63 -13.29 18.50
CA ARG A 233 -25.26 -12.79 17.27
C ARG A 233 -24.92 -13.59 16.02
N VAL A 234 -24.00 -14.57 16.11
CA VAL A 234 -23.56 -15.37 14.95
C VAL A 234 -24.75 -16.02 14.26
N ASN A 235 -25.75 -16.48 15.01
CA ASN A 235 -26.90 -17.15 14.39
C ASN A 235 -27.88 -16.18 13.69
N ASP A 236 -27.81 -14.87 13.98
CA ASP A 236 -28.76 -13.86 13.49
C ASP A 236 -28.23 -13.07 12.28
N ASP A 237 -26.92 -13.12 12.00
CA ASP A 237 -26.27 -12.37 10.92
C ASP A 237 -25.47 -13.31 10.01
N ASP A 238 -25.94 -13.47 8.78
CA ASP A 238 -25.30 -14.30 7.75
C ASP A 238 -23.83 -13.92 7.55
N ASN A 239 -23.46 -12.63 7.58
CA ASN A 239 -22.07 -12.20 7.39
C ASN A 239 -21.16 -12.72 8.50
N LEU A 240 -21.64 -12.70 9.75
CA LEU A 240 -20.89 -13.26 10.89
C LEU A 240 -20.73 -14.77 10.75
N GLN A 241 -21.75 -15.48 10.24
CA GLN A 241 -21.71 -16.94 10.07
C GLN A 241 -20.63 -17.43 9.10
N PHE A 242 -20.27 -16.63 8.10
CA PHE A 242 -19.28 -17.00 7.08
C PHE A 242 -17.83 -16.66 7.49
N VAL A 243 -17.61 -16.02 8.64
CA VAL A 243 -16.29 -15.59 9.11
C VAL A 243 -15.95 -16.13 10.50
N ILE A 244 -16.88 -16.08 11.46
CA ILE A 244 -16.58 -16.41 12.87
C ILE A 244 -15.98 -17.80 13.08
N PRO A 245 -16.44 -18.89 12.43
CA PRO A 245 -15.83 -20.20 12.64
C PRO A 245 -14.33 -20.24 12.26
N HIS A 246 -13.88 -19.34 11.38
CA HIS A 246 -12.47 -19.23 11.01
C HIS A 246 -11.63 -18.44 12.02
N ILE A 247 -12.20 -17.45 12.70
CA ILE A 247 -11.41 -16.54 13.54
C ILE A 247 -11.60 -16.74 15.05
N GLN A 248 -12.66 -17.41 15.49
CA GLN A 248 -13.05 -17.50 16.91
C GLN A 248 -11.95 -18.03 17.85
N ASP A 249 -11.19 -19.03 17.42
CA ASP A 249 -10.09 -19.66 18.16
C ASP A 249 -8.74 -18.92 18.01
N ILE A 250 -8.69 -17.93 17.11
CA ILE A 250 -7.50 -17.11 16.84
C ILE A 250 -7.75 -15.62 17.04
N LEU A 251 -8.85 -15.21 17.69
CA LEU A 251 -9.15 -13.79 17.97
C LEU A 251 -7.99 -13.09 18.71
N ARG A 252 -7.25 -13.84 19.53
CA ARG A 252 -6.02 -13.39 20.20
C ARG A 252 -4.87 -13.03 19.25
N ARG A 253 -4.93 -13.49 18.01
CA ARG A 253 -3.97 -13.22 16.91
C ARG A 253 -4.57 -12.27 15.85
N CYS A 254 -5.79 -11.79 16.07
CA CYS A 254 -6.42 -10.80 15.21
C CYS A 254 -6.02 -9.39 15.62
N ARG A 255 -5.95 -8.52 14.62
CA ARG A 255 -5.94 -7.07 14.72
C ARG A 255 -7.38 -6.59 14.83
N CYS A 256 -7.61 -5.54 15.62
CA CYS A 256 -8.91 -4.90 15.73
C CYS A 256 -8.75 -3.40 15.45
N VAL A 257 -9.43 -2.90 14.43
CA VAL A 257 -9.42 -1.48 14.06
C VAL A 257 -10.81 -0.90 14.22
N VAL A 258 -10.90 0.20 14.95
CA VAL A 258 -12.14 0.92 15.22
C VAL A 258 -12.10 2.26 14.48
N SER A 259 -13.20 2.60 13.83
CA SER A 259 -13.44 3.93 13.25
C SER A 259 -14.74 4.53 13.78
N GLY A 260 -14.99 5.80 13.45
CA GLY A 260 -16.26 6.44 13.75
C GLY A 260 -17.49 5.74 13.13
N ALA A 261 -17.33 4.97 12.06
CA ALA A 261 -18.46 4.33 11.37
C ALA A 261 -18.55 2.80 11.55
N ALA A 262 -17.43 2.11 11.78
CA ALA A 262 -17.38 0.66 11.77
C ALA A 262 -16.16 0.10 12.52
N VAL A 263 -16.20 -1.21 12.82
CA VAL A 263 -15.10 -1.98 13.41
C VAL A 263 -14.71 -3.12 12.46
N GLU A 264 -13.41 -3.34 12.29
CA GLU A 264 -12.86 -4.48 11.54
C GLU A 264 -12.00 -5.35 12.46
N ILE A 265 -12.21 -6.66 12.42
CA ILE A 265 -11.39 -7.65 13.11
C ILE A 265 -10.86 -8.66 12.09
N VAL A 266 -9.54 -8.81 12.02
CA VAL A 266 -8.88 -9.58 10.97
C VAL A 266 -7.60 -10.26 11.50
N PRO A 267 -7.31 -11.52 11.15
CA PRO A 267 -6.03 -12.14 11.47
C PRO A 267 -4.86 -11.33 10.91
N ASP A 268 -3.77 -11.18 11.66
CA ASP A 268 -2.56 -10.51 11.14
C ASP A 268 -1.97 -11.23 9.91
N ILE A 269 -2.12 -12.55 9.88
CA ILE A 269 -1.77 -13.43 8.78
C ILE A 269 -2.93 -14.40 8.53
N LEU A 270 -3.29 -14.62 7.27
CA LEU A 270 -4.45 -15.45 6.93
C LEU A 270 -4.23 -16.92 7.33
N PRO A 271 -5.13 -17.54 8.11
CA PRO A 271 -5.02 -18.93 8.53
C PRO A 271 -5.51 -19.89 7.42
N VAL A 272 -4.91 -19.82 6.23
CA VAL A 272 -5.32 -20.60 5.04
C VAL A 272 -5.30 -22.12 5.22
N HIS A 273 -4.57 -22.62 6.22
CA HIS A 273 -4.60 -24.04 6.64
C HIS A 273 -6.00 -24.49 7.12
N LYS A 274 -6.88 -23.56 7.51
CA LYS A 274 -8.28 -23.82 7.86
C LYS A 274 -9.16 -24.16 6.67
N SER A 275 -8.63 -24.07 5.46
CA SER A 275 -9.28 -24.56 4.23
C SER A 275 -8.55 -25.83 3.75
N PRO A 276 -8.86 -27.03 4.30
CA PRO A 276 -8.20 -28.28 3.92
C PRO A 276 -8.18 -28.57 2.41
N ALA A 277 -9.21 -28.13 1.67
CA ALA A 277 -9.23 -28.26 0.21
C ALA A 277 -8.07 -27.53 -0.47
N TYR A 278 -7.63 -26.39 0.08
CA TYR A 278 -6.47 -25.65 -0.38
C TYR A 278 -5.16 -26.18 0.22
N ASP A 279 -5.13 -26.35 1.54
CA ASP A 279 -3.94 -26.72 2.30
C ASP A 279 -3.36 -28.10 1.89
N LYS A 280 -4.24 -29.07 1.63
CA LYS A 280 -3.87 -30.45 1.30
C LYS A 280 -3.76 -30.73 -0.19
N ALA A 281 -3.92 -29.71 -1.04
CA ALA A 281 -3.75 -29.89 -2.47
C ALA A 281 -2.30 -30.30 -2.78
N ALA A 282 -2.13 -31.33 -3.61
CA ALA A 282 -0.81 -31.83 -3.98
C ALA A 282 -0.07 -30.84 -4.88
N HIS A 283 -0.80 -30.03 -5.65
CA HIS A 283 -0.22 -28.99 -6.51
C HIS A 283 -1.03 -27.68 -6.48
N ARG A 284 -0.34 -26.54 -6.38
CA ARG A 284 -0.91 -25.19 -6.40
C ARG A 284 -0.12 -24.31 -7.36
N LEU A 285 -0.78 -23.84 -8.42
CA LEU A 285 -0.21 -22.92 -9.39
C LEU A 285 -0.73 -21.51 -9.15
N PHE A 286 0.14 -20.61 -8.73
CA PHE A 286 -0.17 -19.19 -8.52
C PHE A 286 0.14 -18.42 -9.80
N MET A 287 -0.88 -17.90 -10.48
CA MET A 287 -0.71 -17.14 -11.72
C MET A 287 -0.87 -15.65 -11.46
N SER A 288 0.04 -14.83 -11.98
CA SER A 288 -0.12 -13.38 -11.97
C SER A 288 0.60 -12.68 -13.11
N ALA A 289 0.08 -11.51 -13.50
CA ALA A 289 0.72 -10.63 -14.47
C ALA A 289 1.74 -9.66 -13.84
N THR A 290 1.63 -9.37 -12.54
CA THR A 290 2.32 -8.22 -11.91
C THR A 290 2.87 -8.57 -10.54
N LEU A 291 3.87 -9.45 -10.46
CA LEU A 291 4.54 -9.74 -9.19
C LEU A 291 5.85 -8.94 -9.12
N ALA A 292 5.74 -7.69 -8.69
CA ALA A 292 6.90 -6.93 -8.18
C ALA A 292 7.34 -7.44 -6.80
N ASP A 293 6.45 -8.12 -6.05
CA ASP A 293 6.74 -8.66 -4.71
C ASP A 293 6.05 -10.01 -4.44
N ASP A 294 6.78 -11.12 -4.62
CA ASP A 294 6.29 -12.48 -4.34
C ASP A 294 6.11 -12.75 -2.84
N SER A 295 6.64 -11.89 -1.97
CA SER A 295 6.61 -12.09 -0.51
C SER A 295 5.19 -12.11 0.04
N VAL A 296 4.22 -11.44 -0.61
CA VAL A 296 2.81 -11.46 -0.22
C VAL A 296 2.20 -12.86 -0.37
N LEU A 297 2.56 -13.62 -1.41
CA LEU A 297 2.04 -14.98 -1.59
C LEU A 297 2.55 -15.93 -0.51
N VAL A 298 3.82 -15.79 -0.13
CA VAL A 298 4.42 -16.53 0.99
C VAL A 298 3.76 -16.13 2.31
N ARG A 299 3.69 -14.82 2.57
CA ARG A 299 3.13 -14.26 3.80
C ARG A 299 1.68 -14.62 3.97
N GLU A 300 0.83 -14.52 2.94
CA GLU A 300 -0.64 -14.58 3.05
C GLU A 300 -1.27 -15.90 2.61
N LEU A 301 -0.70 -16.57 1.62
CA LEU A 301 -1.26 -17.82 1.10
C LEU A 301 -0.45 -19.05 1.50
N GLY A 302 0.65 -18.88 2.25
CA GLY A 302 1.52 -20.00 2.62
C GLY A 302 2.14 -20.67 1.39
N CYS A 303 2.46 -19.87 0.37
CA CYS A 303 3.24 -20.33 -0.77
C CYS A 303 4.66 -20.69 -0.31
N ASP A 304 5.20 -21.80 -0.82
CA ASP A 304 6.57 -22.21 -0.54
C ASP A 304 7.57 -21.14 -1.00
N ILE A 305 8.49 -20.78 -0.11
CA ILE A 305 9.51 -19.77 -0.38
C ILE A 305 10.35 -20.10 -1.64
N SER A 306 10.62 -21.38 -1.90
CA SER A 306 11.38 -21.83 -3.06
C SER A 306 10.66 -21.59 -4.40
N ALA A 307 9.32 -21.54 -4.38
CA ALA A 307 8.52 -21.17 -5.55
C ALA A 307 8.63 -19.66 -5.83
N ALA A 308 8.65 -18.84 -4.77
CA ALA A 308 8.82 -17.39 -4.86
C ALA A 308 10.25 -16.95 -5.21
N GLU A 309 11.26 -17.72 -4.82
CA GLU A 309 12.65 -17.51 -5.25
C GLU A 309 12.85 -17.81 -6.74
N LYS A 310 12.10 -18.77 -7.28
CA LYS A 310 12.27 -19.28 -8.66
C LYS A 310 10.95 -19.31 -9.43
N PRO A 311 10.28 -18.16 -9.64
CA PRO A 311 9.04 -18.11 -10.40
C PRO A 311 9.30 -18.42 -11.88
N VAL A 312 8.33 -19.07 -12.52
CA VAL A 312 8.33 -19.34 -13.96
C VAL A 312 8.08 -18.04 -14.71
N LYS A 313 9.10 -17.56 -15.44
CA LYS A 313 9.07 -16.34 -16.25
C LYS A 313 9.46 -16.68 -17.71
N PRO A 314 8.51 -16.78 -18.65
CA PRO A 314 8.82 -17.09 -20.04
C PRO A 314 9.47 -15.89 -20.77
N THR A 315 10.57 -16.16 -21.47
CA THR A 315 11.44 -15.14 -22.14
C THR A 315 10.84 -14.40 -23.34
N ASN A 316 9.74 -14.89 -23.93
CA ASN A 316 9.17 -14.36 -25.17
C ASN A 316 7.95 -13.45 -24.96
N ASP A 317 7.72 -12.99 -23.73
CA ASP A 317 6.62 -12.08 -23.42
C ASP A 317 6.88 -10.72 -24.08
N ARG A 318 6.49 -10.59 -25.36
CA ARG A 318 6.50 -9.32 -26.09
C ARG A 318 5.52 -8.42 -25.36
N GLY A 319 6.05 -7.62 -24.44
CA GLY A 319 5.33 -6.98 -23.33
C GLY A 319 4.14 -6.09 -23.71
N MET A 320 3.76 -5.25 -22.76
CA MET A 320 2.55 -4.44 -22.87
C MET A 320 2.61 -3.46 -24.06
N GLY A 321 1.47 -3.17 -24.68
CA GLY A 321 1.39 -2.13 -25.72
C GLY A 321 1.69 -0.73 -25.18
N GLU A 322 1.60 0.28 -26.03
CA GLU A 322 2.05 1.63 -25.72
C GLU A 322 1.11 2.35 -24.74
N ARG A 323 1.66 2.89 -23.66
CA ARG A 323 0.91 3.70 -22.68
C ARG A 323 1.62 5.03 -22.49
N MET A 324 1.04 6.10 -23.03
CA MET A 324 1.46 7.45 -22.69
C MET A 324 0.80 7.82 -21.36
N VAL A 325 1.58 7.86 -20.28
CA VAL A 325 1.09 8.29 -18.98
C VAL A 325 1.42 9.76 -18.79
N LEU A 326 0.43 10.56 -18.39
CA LEU A 326 0.60 11.98 -18.11
C LEU A 326 -0.04 12.30 -16.75
N ALA A 327 0.68 13.08 -15.94
CA ALA A 327 0.14 13.73 -14.75
C ALA A 327 0.14 15.24 -15.00
N PRO A 328 -0.93 15.82 -15.58
CA PRO A 328 -0.95 17.24 -15.98
C PRO A 328 -0.65 18.19 -14.82
N SER A 329 -1.06 17.87 -13.61
CA SER A 329 -0.76 18.65 -12.40
C SER A 329 0.73 18.69 -12.03
N LEU A 330 1.57 17.80 -12.56
CA LEU A 330 3.04 17.89 -12.42
C LEU A 330 3.66 18.87 -13.43
N VAL A 331 2.92 19.26 -14.46
CA VAL A 331 3.36 20.24 -15.47
C VAL A 331 3.03 21.66 -15.00
N ASP A 332 1.78 21.89 -14.59
CA ASP A 332 1.30 23.17 -14.05
C ASP A 332 0.12 22.90 -13.10
N ASP A 333 0.12 23.55 -11.93
CA ASP A 333 -0.91 23.38 -10.90
C ASP A 333 -2.33 23.72 -11.37
N LYS A 334 -2.48 24.52 -12.44
CA LYS A 334 -3.78 24.86 -13.05
C LYS A 334 -4.37 23.71 -13.86
N LEU A 335 -3.55 22.73 -14.27
CA LEU A 335 -4.01 21.54 -15.00
C LEU A 335 -4.51 20.48 -14.02
N ASP A 336 -5.45 20.91 -13.17
CA ASP A 336 -5.99 20.14 -12.06
C ASP A 336 -7.02 19.10 -12.51
N ARG A 337 -7.62 18.40 -11.54
CA ARG A 337 -8.67 17.41 -11.77
C ARG A 337 -9.85 17.97 -12.60
N LYS A 338 -10.27 19.22 -12.35
CA LYS A 338 -11.40 19.84 -13.05
C LYS A 338 -11.04 20.16 -14.50
N TRP A 339 -9.80 20.58 -14.76
CA TRP A 339 -9.30 20.74 -16.12
C TRP A 339 -9.32 19.41 -16.88
N ILE A 340 -8.86 18.30 -16.27
CA ILE A 340 -8.90 16.96 -16.88
C ILE A 340 -10.34 16.54 -17.22
N MET A 341 -11.30 16.80 -16.33
CA MET A 341 -12.72 16.55 -16.61
C MET A 341 -13.22 17.31 -17.84
N SER A 342 -12.88 18.59 -17.96
CA SER A 342 -13.23 19.41 -19.13
C SER A 342 -12.56 18.89 -20.41
N LEU A 343 -11.29 18.50 -20.34
CA LEU A 343 -10.57 17.90 -21.46
C LEU A 343 -11.24 16.59 -21.92
N CYS A 344 -11.57 15.71 -20.98
CA CYS A 344 -12.22 14.43 -21.26
C CYS A 344 -13.58 14.60 -21.91
N SER A 345 -14.38 15.57 -21.46
CA SER A 345 -15.66 15.93 -22.09
C SER A 345 -15.50 16.36 -23.55
N LYS A 346 -14.42 17.08 -23.89
CA LYS A 346 -14.11 17.44 -25.29
C LYS A 346 -13.66 16.22 -26.09
N LEU A 347 -12.79 15.38 -25.53
CA LEU A 347 -12.23 14.19 -26.19
C LEU A 347 -13.28 13.10 -26.43
N SER A 348 -14.24 12.96 -25.52
CA SER A 348 -15.31 11.96 -25.61
C SER A 348 -16.26 12.16 -26.78
N THR A 349 -16.23 13.33 -27.43
CA THR A 349 -16.96 13.55 -28.69
C THR A 349 -16.39 12.75 -29.87
N LYS A 350 -15.14 12.26 -29.77
CA LYS A 350 -14.42 11.56 -30.85
C LYS A 350 -13.88 10.19 -30.45
N LEU A 351 -13.67 9.94 -29.17
CA LEU A 351 -12.96 8.78 -28.66
C LEU A 351 -13.66 8.22 -27.43
N ASN A 352 -13.54 6.91 -27.21
CA ASN A 352 -13.99 6.30 -25.97
C ASN A 352 -13.09 6.73 -24.81
N VAL A 353 -13.70 7.32 -23.79
CA VAL A 353 -13.05 7.78 -22.56
C VAL A 353 -13.58 6.98 -21.38
N VAL A 354 -12.68 6.38 -20.62
CA VAL A 354 -13.02 5.60 -19.41
C VAL A 354 -12.34 6.20 -18.20
N VAL A 355 -13.09 6.35 -17.11
CA VAL A 355 -12.60 6.86 -15.83
C VAL A 355 -12.72 5.78 -14.76
N LEU A 356 -11.64 5.55 -14.01
CA LEU A 356 -11.64 4.70 -12.81
C LEU A 356 -11.62 5.60 -11.58
N SER A 357 -12.72 5.63 -10.83
CA SER A 357 -12.89 6.49 -9.66
C SER A 357 -12.96 5.68 -8.35
N PRO A 358 -12.35 6.13 -7.25
CA PRO A 358 -12.22 5.35 -6.01
C PRO A 358 -13.49 5.32 -5.16
N SER A 359 -14.44 6.24 -5.40
CA SER A 359 -15.69 6.28 -4.65
C SER A 359 -16.84 6.81 -5.50
N GLU A 360 -18.06 6.45 -5.12
CA GLU A 360 -19.26 6.97 -5.78
C GLU A 360 -19.36 8.49 -5.67
N SER A 361 -18.98 9.06 -4.52
CA SER A 361 -18.99 10.52 -4.31
C SER A 361 -18.11 11.25 -5.31
N LYS A 362 -16.87 10.79 -5.55
CA LYS A 362 -15.97 11.39 -6.54
C LYS A 362 -16.44 11.13 -7.97
N ALA A 363 -17.00 9.95 -8.23
CA ALA A 363 -17.52 9.58 -9.55
C ALA A 363 -18.66 10.49 -10.00
N ARG A 364 -19.60 10.84 -9.11
CA ARG A 364 -20.76 11.72 -9.38
C ARG A 364 -20.39 13.08 -9.93
N GLU A 365 -19.20 13.60 -9.61
CA GLU A 365 -18.74 14.87 -10.15
C GLU A 365 -18.52 14.83 -11.68
N TRP A 366 -18.20 13.66 -12.24
CA TRP A 366 -18.00 13.48 -13.68
C TRP A 366 -19.31 13.52 -14.49
N GLU A 367 -20.47 13.27 -13.87
CA GLU A 367 -21.78 13.38 -14.55
C GLU A 367 -22.01 14.82 -15.04
N ASN A 368 -21.54 15.81 -14.29
CA ASN A 368 -21.61 17.22 -14.67
C ASN A 368 -20.83 17.55 -15.96
N PHE A 369 -19.94 16.65 -16.40
CA PHE A 369 -19.15 16.77 -17.63
C PHE A 369 -19.63 15.81 -18.74
N GLY A 370 -20.78 15.15 -18.55
CA GLY A 370 -21.41 14.27 -19.53
C GLY A 370 -20.99 12.80 -19.44
N ALA A 371 -20.34 12.37 -18.36
CA ALA A 371 -19.97 10.97 -18.17
C ALA A 371 -21.16 10.15 -17.64
N GLN A 372 -21.27 8.90 -18.08
CA GLN A 372 -22.23 7.93 -17.56
C GLN A 372 -21.59 7.12 -16.41
N ILE A 373 -22.19 7.16 -15.22
CA ILE A 373 -21.75 6.32 -14.10
C ILE A 373 -22.32 4.92 -14.24
N CYS A 374 -21.44 3.93 -14.15
CA CYS A 374 -21.81 2.52 -14.25
C CYS A 374 -21.60 1.79 -12.92
N LEU A 375 -22.72 1.30 -12.38
CA LEU A 375 -22.80 0.53 -11.13
C LEU A 375 -23.64 -0.73 -11.36
N GLY A 376 -23.27 -1.81 -10.67
CA GLY A 376 -23.99 -3.08 -10.72
C GLY A 376 -24.16 -3.62 -12.14
N ASP A 377 -25.40 -3.94 -12.50
CA ASP A 377 -25.74 -4.55 -13.79
C ASP A 377 -25.44 -3.65 -15.01
N LYS A 378 -25.44 -2.32 -14.82
CA LYS A 378 -25.14 -1.35 -15.89
C LYS A 378 -23.70 -1.45 -16.42
N VAL A 379 -22.80 -2.08 -15.67
CA VAL A 379 -21.40 -2.27 -16.08
C VAL A 379 -21.31 -3.14 -17.33
N LYS A 380 -22.12 -4.20 -17.42
CA LYS A 380 -22.08 -5.12 -18.55
C LYS A 380 -22.48 -4.43 -19.85
N ASP A 381 -23.58 -3.70 -19.82
CA ASP A 381 -24.11 -2.96 -20.97
C ASP A 381 -23.13 -1.88 -21.43
N ALA A 382 -22.51 -1.16 -20.48
CA ALA A 382 -21.49 -0.17 -20.80
C ALA A 382 -20.25 -0.78 -21.46
N LEU A 383 -19.82 -1.97 -21.05
CA LEU A 383 -18.70 -2.68 -21.68
C LEU A 383 -19.04 -3.18 -23.09
N GLU A 384 -20.27 -3.62 -23.31
CA GLU A 384 -20.74 -3.99 -24.65
C GLU A 384 -20.75 -2.76 -25.58
N ASN A 385 -21.25 -1.62 -25.09
CA ASN A 385 -21.23 -0.35 -25.84
C ASN A 385 -19.82 0.15 -26.15
N LEU A 386 -18.88 0.04 -25.19
CA LEU A 386 -17.48 0.41 -25.42
C LEU A 386 -16.81 -0.49 -26.48
N LYS A 387 -17.25 -1.74 -26.63
CA LYS A 387 -16.74 -2.66 -27.65
C LYS A 387 -17.37 -2.45 -29.03
N ASP A 388 -18.54 -1.83 -29.09
CA ASP A 388 -19.18 -1.49 -30.35
C ASP A 388 -18.49 -0.28 -31.00
N THR A 389 -17.59 -0.57 -31.94
CA THR A 389 -16.86 0.45 -32.70
C THR A 389 -17.69 1.16 -33.78
N SER A 390 -18.96 0.77 -33.97
CA SER A 390 -19.87 1.39 -34.94
C SER A 390 -20.77 2.47 -34.33
N GLY A 391 -20.85 2.53 -33.00
CA GLY A 391 -21.64 3.50 -32.24
C GLY A 391 -20.94 4.86 -32.01
N THR A 392 -21.67 5.77 -31.36
CA THR A 392 -21.08 7.02 -30.87
C THR A 392 -20.06 6.75 -29.76
N PRO A 393 -18.94 7.50 -29.70
CA PRO A 393 -17.97 7.31 -28.63
C PRO A 393 -18.61 7.53 -27.25
N SER A 394 -18.18 6.73 -26.29
CA SER A 394 -18.75 6.65 -24.94
C SER A 394 -17.84 7.34 -23.92
N PHE A 395 -18.45 7.99 -22.93
CA PHE A 395 -17.78 8.56 -21.76
C PHE A 395 -18.29 7.89 -20.50
N VAL A 396 -17.49 7.01 -19.89
CA VAL A 396 -17.97 6.11 -18.83
C VAL A 396 -17.09 6.20 -17.59
N VAL A 397 -17.72 6.20 -16.42
CA VAL A 397 -17.04 6.08 -15.12
C VAL A 397 -17.36 4.74 -14.48
N PHE A 398 -16.32 3.99 -14.14
CA PHE A 398 -16.43 2.81 -13.28
C PHE A 398 -15.91 3.13 -11.89
N ILE A 399 -16.72 2.78 -10.89
CA ILE A 399 -16.38 2.96 -9.48
C ILE A 399 -15.62 1.71 -9.00
N GLN A 400 -14.41 1.92 -8.48
CA GLN A 400 -13.53 0.90 -7.86
C GLN A 400 -13.19 -0.32 -8.74
N ARG A 401 -13.38 -0.22 -10.06
CA ARG A 401 -13.05 -1.32 -10.99
C ARG A 401 -11.64 -1.17 -11.56
N TYR A 402 -10.65 -1.15 -10.68
CA TYR A 402 -9.23 -1.22 -11.08
C TYR A 402 -8.85 -2.62 -11.62
N ASP A 403 -9.69 -3.63 -11.36
CA ASP A 403 -9.61 -4.99 -11.91
C ASP A 403 -10.96 -5.45 -12.50
N GLY A 404 -10.95 -6.58 -13.22
CA GLY A 404 -12.14 -7.28 -13.73
C GLY A 404 -12.75 -6.72 -15.03
N ILE A 405 -12.20 -5.62 -15.55
CA ILE A 405 -12.64 -4.98 -16.80
C ILE A 405 -11.63 -5.21 -17.93
N ASP A 406 -12.13 -5.31 -19.17
CA ASP A 406 -11.38 -5.54 -20.40
C ASP A 406 -11.72 -4.48 -21.45
N LEU A 407 -10.74 -3.63 -21.80
CA LEU A 407 -10.91 -2.48 -22.69
C LEU A 407 -9.83 -2.45 -23.79
N PRO A 408 -9.84 -3.39 -24.76
CA PRO A 408 -8.82 -3.45 -25.79
C PRO A 408 -9.09 -2.46 -26.94
N ASP A 409 -8.04 -2.06 -27.63
CA ASP A 409 -8.10 -1.32 -28.90
C ASP A 409 -8.96 -0.05 -28.81
N LYS A 410 -10.00 0.05 -29.65
CA LYS A 410 -10.87 1.23 -29.72
C LYS A 410 -11.82 1.33 -28.53
N SER A 411 -11.92 0.32 -27.67
CA SER A 411 -12.78 0.36 -26.48
C SER A 411 -12.32 1.38 -25.45
N CYS A 412 -11.04 1.75 -25.44
CA CYS A 412 -10.54 2.83 -24.61
C CYS A 412 -9.29 3.45 -25.26
N ARG A 413 -9.36 4.73 -25.63
CA ARG A 413 -8.17 5.48 -26.09
C ARG A 413 -7.69 6.49 -25.05
N ILE A 414 -8.57 6.91 -24.16
CA ILE A 414 -8.26 7.71 -22.99
C ILE A 414 -8.72 6.95 -21.75
N LEU A 415 -7.77 6.66 -20.86
CA LEU A 415 -8.04 6.13 -19.53
C LEU A 415 -7.72 7.22 -18.49
N VAL A 416 -8.60 7.46 -17.54
CA VAL A 416 -8.36 8.36 -16.42
C VAL A 416 -8.31 7.55 -15.13
N ILE A 417 -7.25 7.72 -14.33
CA ILE A 417 -7.20 7.26 -12.95
C ILE A 417 -7.50 8.46 -12.06
N ASP A 418 -8.67 8.47 -11.44
CA ASP A 418 -9.21 9.63 -10.73
C ASP A 418 -8.95 9.59 -9.22
N GLY A 419 -7.81 10.11 -8.78
CA GLY A 419 -7.39 10.12 -7.38
C GLY A 419 -6.84 8.78 -6.88
N MET A 420 -6.48 8.75 -5.60
CA MET A 420 -5.87 7.56 -4.99
C MET A 420 -6.87 6.38 -4.88
N PRO A 421 -6.49 5.16 -5.32
CA PRO A 421 -7.34 3.97 -5.29
C PRO A 421 -7.36 3.32 -3.89
N LEU A 422 -7.69 4.10 -2.86
CA LEU A 422 -7.78 3.62 -1.47
C LEU A 422 -8.82 2.49 -1.35
N GLY A 423 -8.50 1.45 -0.58
CA GLY A 423 -9.43 0.35 -0.29
C GLY A 423 -10.59 0.77 0.60
N GLU A 424 -11.67 -0.01 0.55
CA GLU A 424 -12.82 0.18 1.44
C GLU A 424 -12.49 -0.18 2.89
N GLY A 425 -11.57 -1.13 3.10
CA GLY A 425 -11.19 -1.64 4.42
C GLY A 425 -10.59 -0.56 5.32
N ILE A 426 -11.11 -0.48 6.55
CA ILE A 426 -10.60 0.39 7.61
C ILE A 426 -9.13 0.06 7.91
N LEU A 427 -8.79 -1.24 7.94
CA LEU A 427 -7.42 -1.71 8.12
C LEU A 427 -6.48 -1.22 7.01
N ASP A 428 -6.93 -1.27 5.75
CA ASP A 428 -6.11 -0.82 4.63
C ASP A 428 -5.86 0.70 4.69
N ARG A 429 -6.86 1.49 5.12
CA ARG A 429 -6.65 2.93 5.35
C ARG A 429 -5.61 3.18 6.44
N LEU A 430 -5.68 2.45 7.56
CA LEU A 430 -4.71 2.57 8.66
C LEU A 430 -3.29 2.14 8.23
N ASP A 431 -3.16 1.01 7.56
CA ASP A 431 -1.86 0.48 7.14
C ASP A 431 -1.22 1.40 6.07
N SER A 432 -2.03 2.09 5.26
CA SER A 432 -1.55 3.04 4.25
C SER A 432 -0.98 4.34 4.84
N SER A 433 -1.44 4.75 6.03
CA SER A 433 -0.94 5.95 6.73
C SER A 433 0.28 5.65 7.62
N THR A 434 0.65 4.38 7.78
CA THR A 434 1.77 3.94 8.63
C THR A 434 3.07 3.86 7.85
N SER A 435 4.07 4.67 8.22
CA SER A 435 5.39 4.65 7.57
C SER A 435 6.17 3.37 7.90
N GLY A 436 6.91 2.83 6.93
CA GLY A 436 7.78 1.65 7.14
C GLY A 436 7.07 0.30 7.21
N PHE A 437 5.78 0.22 6.82
CA PHE A 437 5.05 -1.03 6.74
C PHE A 437 5.69 -1.98 5.71
N ALA A 438 6.26 -3.09 6.18
CA ALA A 438 6.80 -4.11 5.31
C ALA A 438 5.66 -5.00 4.76
N GLY A 439 5.56 -5.15 3.44
CA GLY A 439 4.84 -6.29 2.84
C GLY A 439 3.31 -6.22 2.75
N GLY A 440 2.68 -5.09 2.44
CA GLY A 440 1.22 -5.12 2.24
C GLY A 440 0.60 -3.92 1.54
N THR A 441 0.32 -2.85 2.26
CA THR A 441 -0.69 -1.87 1.81
C THR A 441 -0.19 -0.87 0.79
N ARG A 442 1.06 -0.41 0.92
CA ARG A 442 1.70 0.42 -0.11
C ARG A 442 1.87 -0.35 -1.42
N ASN A 443 2.17 -1.64 -1.33
CA ASN A 443 2.21 -2.54 -2.48
C ASN A 443 0.82 -2.77 -3.09
N ARG A 444 -0.25 -2.82 -2.29
CA ARG A 444 -1.63 -2.92 -2.79
C ARG A 444 -2.04 -1.69 -3.60
N LEU A 445 -1.72 -0.49 -3.11
CA LEU A 445 -1.98 0.75 -3.87
C LEU A 445 -1.22 0.77 -5.19
N ILE A 446 0.08 0.41 -5.15
CA ILE A 446 0.90 0.25 -6.36
C ILE A 446 0.25 -0.75 -7.31
N TYR A 447 -0.12 -1.93 -6.82
CA TYR A 447 -0.78 -2.97 -7.61
C TYR A 447 -2.08 -2.48 -8.25
N ARG A 448 -2.95 -1.78 -7.52
CA ARG A 448 -4.20 -1.24 -8.07
C ARG A 448 -3.96 -0.21 -9.16
N ILE A 449 -2.94 0.63 -9.01
CA ILE A 449 -2.52 1.57 -10.06
C ILE A 449 -2.03 0.80 -11.29
N GLU A 450 -1.11 -0.15 -11.12
CA GLU A 450 -0.59 -0.99 -12.22
C GLU A 450 -1.70 -1.74 -12.95
N GLN A 451 -2.62 -2.34 -12.20
CA GLN A 451 -3.74 -3.09 -12.76
C GLN A 451 -4.72 -2.19 -13.50
N GLY A 452 -5.05 -1.03 -12.93
CA GLY A 452 -5.89 -0.02 -13.58
C GLY A 452 -5.29 0.43 -14.91
N MET A 453 -4.00 0.80 -14.91
CA MET A 453 -3.25 1.15 -16.12
C MET A 453 -3.20 0.00 -17.14
N GLY A 454 -3.17 -1.24 -16.64
CA GLY A 454 -3.13 -2.47 -17.43
C GLY A 454 -4.38 -2.76 -18.25
N ARG A 455 -5.53 -2.16 -17.92
CA ARG A 455 -6.85 -2.56 -18.50
C ARG A 455 -7.06 -2.11 -19.94
N ALA A 456 -6.46 -0.99 -20.33
CA ALA A 456 -6.72 -0.34 -21.61
C ALA A 456 -5.82 -0.83 -22.77
N VAL A 457 -4.84 -1.70 -22.49
CA VAL A 457 -3.89 -2.19 -23.50
C VAL A 457 -3.59 -3.66 -23.27
N ARG A 458 -3.97 -4.51 -24.24
CA ARG A 458 -3.84 -5.98 -24.15
C ARG A 458 -2.97 -6.64 -25.22
N SER A 459 -2.50 -5.87 -26.20
CA SER A 459 -1.58 -6.36 -27.22
C SER A 459 -0.42 -5.40 -27.39
N HIS A 460 0.73 -5.92 -27.82
CA HIS A 460 1.92 -5.12 -28.14
C HIS A 460 1.69 -4.08 -29.26
N ALA A 461 0.62 -4.22 -30.05
CA ALA A 461 0.25 -3.31 -31.13
C ALA A 461 -0.74 -2.21 -30.70
N ASP A 462 -1.31 -2.34 -29.50
CA ASP A 462 -2.33 -1.44 -28.97
C ASP A 462 -1.70 -0.23 -28.26
N TYR A 463 -2.47 0.84 -28.08
CA TYR A 463 -2.00 2.10 -27.51
C TYR A 463 -3.09 2.90 -26.77
N VAL A 464 -2.72 3.58 -25.69
CA VAL A 464 -3.64 4.41 -24.89
C VAL A 464 -2.93 5.63 -24.31
N VAL A 465 -3.68 6.70 -24.07
CA VAL A 465 -3.28 7.80 -23.20
C VAL A 465 -3.90 7.60 -21.82
N ILE A 466 -3.08 7.61 -20.77
CA ILE A 466 -3.49 7.52 -19.37
C ILE A 466 -3.29 8.88 -18.71
N LEU A 467 -4.37 9.45 -18.17
CA LEU A 467 -4.34 10.70 -17.43
C LEU A 467 -4.50 10.41 -15.94
N LEU A 468 -3.56 10.89 -15.13
CA LEU A 468 -3.62 10.80 -13.68
C LEU A 468 -4.26 12.08 -13.14
N ALA A 469 -5.47 11.97 -12.60
CA ALA A 469 -6.22 13.10 -12.09
C ALA A 469 -6.10 13.20 -10.57
N GLY A 470 -5.64 14.36 -10.08
CA GLY A 470 -5.50 14.66 -8.65
C GLY A 470 -4.06 14.70 -8.15
N ASN A 471 -3.76 15.73 -7.37
CA ASN A 471 -2.40 16.01 -6.91
C ASN A 471 -1.85 14.88 -6.03
N GLU A 472 -2.65 14.32 -5.13
CA GLU A 472 -2.21 13.23 -4.24
C GLU A 472 -1.66 12.02 -5.01
N LEU A 473 -2.38 11.58 -6.06
CA LEU A 473 -1.96 10.46 -6.92
C LEU A 473 -0.67 10.81 -7.66
N ALA A 474 -0.60 11.99 -8.27
CA ALA A 474 0.57 12.46 -9.00
C ALA A 474 1.83 12.54 -8.12
N HIS A 475 1.70 13.00 -6.87
CA HIS A 475 2.81 13.02 -5.92
C HIS A 475 3.19 11.63 -5.44
N PHE A 476 2.20 10.76 -5.20
CA PHE A 476 2.45 9.39 -4.75
C PHE A 476 3.29 8.61 -5.76
N ILE A 477 2.94 8.65 -7.05
CA ILE A 477 3.69 7.95 -8.10
C ILE A 477 5.07 8.55 -8.40
N ALA A 478 5.34 9.78 -7.98
CA ALA A 478 6.63 10.44 -8.15
C ALA A 478 7.67 10.05 -7.08
N LYS A 479 7.26 9.39 -6.00
CA LYS A 479 8.18 8.97 -4.91
C LYS A 479 9.09 7.84 -5.36
N HIS A 480 10.37 7.90 -4.97
CA HIS A 480 11.39 6.93 -5.36
C HIS A 480 11.05 5.50 -4.92
N ASP A 481 10.65 5.35 -3.67
CA ASP A 481 10.27 4.08 -3.06
C ASP A 481 8.99 3.47 -3.69
N VAL A 482 8.09 4.30 -4.22
CA VAL A 482 6.91 3.87 -4.98
C VAL A 482 7.31 3.37 -6.36
N LEU A 483 8.09 4.15 -7.11
CA LEU A 483 8.60 3.75 -8.43
C LEU A 483 9.45 2.48 -8.34
N SER A 484 10.32 2.37 -7.33
CA SER A 484 11.17 1.20 -7.12
C SER A 484 10.40 -0.07 -6.74
N ALA A 485 9.18 0.08 -6.22
CA ALA A 485 8.30 -1.03 -5.90
C ALA A 485 7.35 -1.41 -7.05
N MET A 486 7.25 -0.58 -8.11
CA MET A 486 6.50 -0.93 -9.33
C MET A 486 7.28 -1.93 -10.20
N ASN A 487 6.55 -2.67 -11.03
CA ASN A 487 7.10 -3.52 -12.07
C ASN A 487 7.92 -2.70 -13.08
N PRO A 488 8.94 -3.29 -13.73
CA PRO A 488 9.88 -2.56 -14.58
C PRO A 488 9.21 -1.76 -15.70
N ASP A 489 8.23 -2.35 -16.38
CA ASP A 489 7.50 -1.71 -17.48
C ASP A 489 6.72 -0.48 -17.00
N THR A 490 6.00 -0.60 -15.89
CA THR A 490 5.19 0.49 -15.33
C THR A 490 6.09 1.57 -14.74
N ARG A 491 7.20 1.19 -14.10
CA ARG A 491 8.22 2.11 -13.64
C ARG A 491 8.76 2.95 -14.80
N ALA A 492 9.19 2.32 -15.89
CA ALA A 492 9.71 3.02 -17.06
C ALA A 492 8.64 3.95 -17.69
N GLN A 493 7.37 3.53 -17.71
CA GLN A 493 6.25 4.38 -18.18
C GLN A 493 6.02 5.60 -17.29
N LEU A 494 6.12 5.45 -15.97
CA LEU A 494 5.95 6.54 -15.01
C LEU A 494 7.17 7.47 -14.96
N GLU A 495 8.38 6.93 -15.07
CA GLU A 495 9.59 7.75 -15.23
C GLU A 495 9.52 8.56 -16.52
N LEU A 496 9.10 7.95 -17.63
CA LEU A 496 8.81 8.67 -18.87
C LEU A 496 7.72 9.74 -18.68
N ALA A 497 6.67 9.47 -17.89
CA ALA A 497 5.64 10.47 -17.59
C ALA A 497 6.22 11.71 -16.90
N ILE A 498 7.13 11.50 -15.93
CA ILE A 498 7.82 12.57 -15.22
C ILE A 498 8.72 13.36 -16.17
N ASP A 499 9.42 12.69 -17.08
CA ASP A 499 10.29 13.35 -18.06
C ASP A 499 9.47 14.12 -19.10
N LEU A 500 8.33 13.59 -19.55
CA LEU A 500 7.37 14.31 -20.39
C LEU A 500 6.86 15.58 -19.69
N SER A 501 6.60 15.52 -18.39
CA SER A 501 6.21 16.71 -17.63
C SER A 501 7.31 17.79 -17.64
N LYS A 502 8.58 17.42 -17.52
CA LYS A 502 9.72 18.37 -17.63
C LYS A 502 9.87 18.93 -19.04
N MET A 503 9.77 18.09 -20.06
CA MET A 503 9.85 18.52 -21.47
C MET A 503 8.74 19.52 -21.81
N ALA A 504 7.53 19.31 -21.28
CA ALA A 504 6.43 20.26 -21.45
C ALA A 504 6.78 21.65 -20.88
N THR A 505 7.49 21.70 -19.74
CA THR A 505 7.91 22.96 -19.10
C THR A 505 9.17 23.60 -19.72
N GLU A 506 10.13 22.80 -20.21
CA GLU A 506 11.48 23.29 -20.56
C GLU A 506 11.68 23.51 -22.08
N ASP A 507 11.11 22.65 -22.94
CA ASP A 507 11.48 22.60 -24.37
C ASP A 507 10.54 23.36 -25.30
N THR A 508 9.30 23.62 -24.90
CA THR A 508 8.28 24.05 -25.87
C THR A 508 8.18 25.56 -26.05
N GLY A 509 8.57 26.36 -25.05
CA GLY A 509 8.27 27.81 -25.02
C GLY A 509 6.77 28.14 -25.17
N ALA A 510 5.91 27.11 -25.14
CA ALA A 510 4.49 27.17 -25.35
C ALA A 510 3.77 27.16 -24.00
N ASP A 511 2.51 27.59 -24.00
CA ASP A 511 1.67 27.47 -22.82
C ASP A 511 1.56 25.99 -22.37
N PRO A 512 1.71 25.68 -21.06
CA PRO A 512 1.69 24.32 -20.53
C PRO A 512 0.47 23.48 -20.96
N GLU A 513 -0.72 24.10 -21.06
CA GLU A 513 -1.94 23.42 -21.53
C GLU A 513 -1.77 22.93 -22.96
N THR A 514 -1.18 23.77 -23.82
CA THR A 514 -0.96 23.48 -25.23
C THR A 514 0.04 22.34 -25.40
N ALA A 515 1.11 22.33 -24.60
CA ALA A 515 2.11 21.26 -24.62
C ALA A 515 1.50 19.89 -24.29
N VAL A 516 0.70 19.81 -23.21
CA VAL A 516 0.02 18.57 -22.80
C VAL A 516 -0.95 18.08 -23.89
N ILE A 517 -1.77 18.98 -24.45
CA ILE A 517 -2.71 18.62 -25.53
C ILE A 517 -1.97 18.12 -26.78
N ASP A 518 -0.81 18.68 -27.10
CA ASP A 518 0.00 18.24 -28.25
C ASP A 518 0.60 16.85 -28.03
N MET A 519 1.10 16.54 -26.83
CA MET A 519 1.58 15.20 -26.49
C MET A 519 0.48 14.15 -26.64
N ILE A 520 -0.71 14.42 -26.08
CA ILE A 520 -1.89 13.55 -26.23
C ILE A 520 -2.18 13.32 -27.72
N ARG A 521 -2.15 14.38 -28.52
CA ARG A 521 -2.40 14.29 -29.97
C ARG A 521 -1.34 13.43 -30.68
N LYS A 522 -0.06 13.55 -30.33
CA LYS A 522 1.04 12.77 -30.93
C LYS A 522 0.87 11.27 -30.70
N CYS A 523 0.54 10.85 -29.47
CA CYS A 523 0.23 9.44 -29.17
C CYS A 523 -1.00 8.95 -29.96
N LEU A 524 -2.11 9.71 -29.91
CA LEU A 524 -3.35 9.32 -30.57
C LEU A 524 -3.26 9.24 -32.09
N LYS A 525 -2.43 10.10 -32.71
CA LYS A 525 -2.15 10.11 -34.16
C LYS A 525 -1.03 9.14 -34.58
N ARG A 526 -0.44 8.40 -33.62
CA ARG A 526 0.64 7.44 -33.88
C ARG A 526 1.85 8.09 -34.56
N ASP A 527 2.22 9.28 -34.09
CA ASP A 527 3.40 10.01 -34.55
C ASP A 527 4.66 9.12 -34.53
N ASP A 528 5.45 9.18 -35.60
CA ASP A 528 6.62 8.29 -35.77
C ASP A 528 7.72 8.61 -34.76
N GLY A 529 7.95 9.90 -34.46
CA GLY A 529 8.93 10.33 -33.47
C GLY A 529 8.56 9.87 -32.06
N TRP A 530 7.28 10.01 -31.69
CA TRP A 530 6.77 9.49 -30.43
C TRP A 530 6.94 7.97 -30.30
N LYS A 531 6.58 7.18 -31.33
CA LYS A 531 6.73 5.72 -31.28
C LYS A 531 8.19 5.31 -31.11
N GLN A 532 9.10 5.97 -31.81
CA GLN A 532 10.53 5.71 -31.69
C GLN A 532 11.01 6.02 -30.27
N TYR A 533 10.71 7.22 -29.76
CA TYR A 533 11.09 7.65 -28.43
C TYR A 533 10.54 6.73 -27.33
N TYR A 534 9.28 6.31 -27.43
CA TYR A 534 8.67 5.38 -26.49
C TYR A 534 9.35 4.00 -26.49
N ASN A 535 9.64 3.46 -27.68
CA ASN A 535 10.29 2.14 -27.78
C ASN A 535 11.71 2.16 -27.18
N GLU A 536 12.50 3.18 -27.50
CA GLU A 536 13.86 3.35 -26.96
C GLU A 536 13.84 3.53 -25.43
N THR A 537 12.91 4.34 -24.90
CA THR A 537 12.89 4.68 -23.48
C THR A 537 12.28 3.58 -22.60
N VAL A 538 11.21 2.92 -23.06
CA VAL A 538 10.41 1.98 -22.23
C VAL A 538 10.68 0.52 -22.59
N LYS A 539 10.77 0.16 -23.88
CA LYS A 539 10.93 -1.25 -24.27
C LYS A 539 12.37 -1.75 -24.12
N GLU A 540 13.37 -0.89 -24.28
CA GLU A 540 14.77 -1.30 -24.11
C GLU A 540 15.19 -1.33 -22.63
N SER A 541 14.65 -0.42 -21.81
CA SER A 541 14.89 -0.38 -20.36
C SER A 541 14.29 -1.58 -19.61
N SER A 542 13.10 -2.03 -20.02
CA SER A 542 12.40 -3.19 -19.43
C SER A 542 13.10 -4.53 -19.67
N ILE A 543 13.76 -4.72 -20.83
CA ILE A 543 14.55 -5.93 -21.14
C ILE A 543 15.75 -6.09 -20.20
N THR A 544 16.30 -4.97 -19.72
CA THR A 544 17.53 -4.93 -18.92
C THR A 544 17.27 -5.10 -17.41
N THR A 545 16.02 -4.91 -16.96
CA THR A 545 15.65 -4.86 -15.54
C THR A 545 14.62 -5.92 -15.15
N SER A 546 14.79 -7.17 -15.60
CA SER A 546 13.93 -8.27 -15.14
C SER A 546 14.04 -8.44 -13.61
N GLY A 547 13.04 -7.95 -12.89
CA GLY A 547 13.06 -7.81 -11.42
C GLY A 547 13.48 -9.08 -10.70
N THR A 548 14.60 -8.99 -9.97
CA THR A 548 15.01 -9.95 -8.96
C THR A 548 14.11 -9.76 -7.73
N THR A 549 13.48 -10.85 -7.28
CA THR A 549 12.76 -10.88 -6.01
C THR A 549 13.71 -10.46 -4.89
N ASP A 550 13.32 -9.49 -4.06
CA ASP A 550 14.12 -9.05 -2.91
C ASP A 550 14.23 -10.21 -1.90
N PRO A 551 15.43 -10.80 -1.74
CA PRO A 551 15.59 -12.01 -0.93
C PRO A 551 15.38 -11.74 0.56
N ASP A 552 15.73 -10.56 1.05
CA ASP A 552 15.57 -10.18 2.45
C ASP A 552 14.09 -10.01 2.78
N ARG A 553 13.35 -9.34 1.90
CA ARG A 553 11.90 -9.18 2.02
C ARG A 553 11.17 -10.53 1.98
N LEU A 554 11.60 -11.42 1.10
CA LEU A 554 11.02 -12.76 0.99
C LEU A 554 11.31 -13.60 2.25
N ALA A 555 12.53 -13.53 2.79
CA ALA A 555 12.90 -14.19 4.03
C ALA A 555 12.08 -13.69 5.22
N LEU A 556 11.85 -12.39 5.31
CA LEU A 556 11.02 -11.78 6.35
C LEU A 556 9.55 -12.22 6.28
N ALA A 557 8.96 -12.24 5.08
CA ALA A 557 7.60 -12.74 4.88
C ALA A 557 7.43 -14.21 5.28
N ASN A 558 8.42 -15.05 4.95
CA ASN A 558 8.45 -16.43 5.40
C ASN A 558 8.56 -16.52 6.92
N ALA A 559 9.41 -15.70 7.56
CA ALA A 559 9.53 -15.67 9.01
C ALA A 559 8.23 -15.26 9.71
N GLU A 560 7.51 -14.26 9.19
CA GLU A 560 6.17 -13.88 9.66
C GLU A 560 5.19 -15.05 9.59
N ARG A 561 5.10 -15.71 8.43
CA ARG A 561 4.24 -16.89 8.22
C ARG A 561 4.56 -18.00 9.22
N ARG A 562 5.84 -18.38 9.35
CA ARG A 562 6.29 -19.43 10.29
C ARG A 562 6.03 -19.06 11.74
N ALA A 563 6.22 -17.79 12.10
CA ALA A 563 5.93 -17.32 13.44
C ALA A 563 4.44 -17.40 13.76
N PHE A 564 3.58 -17.01 12.82
CA PHE A 564 2.13 -17.16 12.98
C PHE A 564 1.71 -18.62 13.10
N GLU A 565 2.23 -19.53 12.26
CA GLU A 565 2.00 -20.97 12.34
C GLU A 565 2.39 -21.55 13.71
N CYS A 566 3.51 -21.09 14.29
CA CYS A 566 3.90 -21.45 15.64
C CYS A 566 2.93 -20.87 16.69
N ALA A 567 2.52 -19.62 16.52
CA ALA A 567 1.67 -18.91 17.49
C ALA A 567 0.24 -19.47 17.59
N ILE A 568 -0.32 -19.99 16.49
CA ILE A 568 -1.66 -20.60 16.48
C ILE A 568 -1.69 -21.99 17.13
N ILE A 569 -0.57 -22.72 17.15
CA ILE A 569 -0.42 -23.98 17.91
C ILE A 569 0.13 -23.75 19.32
N ASN A 570 0.12 -22.50 19.79
CA ASN A 570 0.61 -22.05 21.10
C ASN A 570 2.12 -22.24 21.35
N ASN A 571 2.92 -22.43 20.30
CA ASN A 571 4.39 -22.38 20.38
C ASN A 571 4.89 -20.93 20.25
N LEU A 572 4.67 -20.14 21.30
CA LEU A 572 4.99 -18.71 21.29
C LEU A 572 6.50 -18.42 21.30
N ASN A 573 7.29 -19.27 21.98
CA ASN A 573 8.75 -19.14 21.97
C ASN A 573 9.31 -19.31 20.55
N GLY A 574 8.83 -20.31 19.81
CA GLY A 574 9.21 -20.50 18.41
C GLY A 574 8.81 -19.31 17.54
N ALA A 575 7.63 -18.73 17.76
CA ALA A 575 7.18 -17.55 17.03
C ALA A 575 8.09 -16.33 17.25
N VAL A 576 8.45 -16.06 18.50
CA VAL A 576 9.39 -15.00 18.88
C VAL A 576 10.78 -15.25 18.28
N GLU A 577 11.27 -16.49 18.32
CA GLU A 577 12.58 -16.88 17.77
C GLU A 577 12.65 -16.68 16.26
N PHE A 578 11.67 -17.18 15.49
CA PHE A 578 11.65 -17.03 14.03
C PHE A 578 11.73 -15.56 13.60
N LEU A 579 10.89 -14.70 14.18
CA LEU A 579 10.89 -13.27 13.87
C LEU A 579 12.18 -12.58 14.34
N SER A 580 12.63 -12.83 15.56
CA SER A 580 13.85 -12.17 16.10
C SER A 580 15.09 -12.51 15.27
N ASN A 581 15.22 -13.77 14.84
CA ASN A 581 16.30 -14.22 13.97
C ASN A 581 16.24 -13.56 12.58
N ALA A 582 15.04 -13.43 12.01
CA ALA A 582 14.88 -12.79 10.70
C ALA A 582 15.16 -11.28 10.78
N ILE A 583 14.71 -10.59 11.84
CA ILE A 583 15.02 -9.18 12.10
C ILE A 583 16.53 -8.97 12.15
N GLY A 584 17.25 -9.78 12.95
CA GLY A 584 18.70 -9.61 13.12
C GLY A 584 19.53 -9.92 11.86
N LYS A 585 18.99 -10.68 10.91
CA LYS A 585 19.70 -11.06 9.67
C LYS A 585 19.37 -10.18 8.47
N HIS A 586 18.12 -9.75 8.35
CA HIS A 586 17.57 -9.17 7.11
C HIS A 586 17.10 -7.72 7.27
N ILE A 587 17.26 -7.12 8.45
CA ILE A 587 16.85 -5.73 8.70
C ILE A 587 18.02 -4.93 9.27
N SER A 588 18.31 -3.80 8.65
CA SER A 588 19.29 -2.83 9.15
C SER A 588 18.79 -2.09 10.39
N ASP A 589 19.71 -1.70 11.27
CA ASP A 589 19.36 -1.13 12.58
C ASP A 589 18.58 0.19 12.55
N ASN A 590 18.61 0.94 11.43
CA ASN A 590 17.96 2.24 11.26
C ASN A 590 16.68 2.20 10.39
N SER A 591 16.08 1.02 10.19
CA SER A 591 14.90 0.89 9.34
C SER A 591 13.59 1.02 10.13
N ALA A 592 12.65 1.86 9.66
CA ALA A 592 11.29 1.91 10.19
C ALA A 592 10.57 0.54 10.13
N ALA A 593 10.98 -0.34 9.22
CA ALA A 593 10.48 -1.71 9.15
C ALA A 593 10.88 -2.53 10.39
N LYS A 594 12.00 -2.23 11.05
CA LYS A 594 12.41 -2.91 12.28
C LYS A 594 11.36 -2.75 13.38
N GLY A 595 10.81 -1.54 13.52
CA GLY A 595 9.75 -1.27 14.49
C GLY A 595 8.51 -2.15 14.27
N TRP A 596 8.12 -2.32 13.01
CA TRP A 596 6.99 -3.15 12.59
C TRP A 596 7.11 -4.62 13.03
N TYR A 597 8.27 -5.23 12.83
CA TYR A 597 8.49 -6.62 13.24
C TYR A 597 8.70 -6.76 14.75
N LEU A 598 9.34 -5.78 15.40
CA LEU A 598 9.47 -5.77 16.86
C LEU A 598 8.10 -5.71 17.56
N GLN A 599 7.14 -4.95 17.03
CA GLN A 599 5.76 -4.93 17.56
C GLN A 599 5.09 -6.31 17.49
N ARG A 600 5.34 -7.10 16.44
CA ARG A 600 4.85 -8.49 16.35
C ARG A 600 5.51 -9.42 17.35
N VAL A 601 6.83 -9.29 17.50
CA VAL A 601 7.57 -10.01 18.54
C VAL A 601 6.98 -9.69 19.91
N ALA A 602 6.74 -8.40 20.20
CA ALA A 602 6.12 -7.96 21.44
C ALA A 602 4.72 -8.53 21.62
N ASN A 603 3.89 -8.55 20.57
CA ASN A 603 2.57 -9.15 20.60
C ASN A 603 2.63 -10.63 21.00
N TYR A 604 3.49 -11.45 20.38
CA TYR A 604 3.63 -12.87 20.79
C TYR A 604 4.21 -13.01 22.20
N LEU A 605 5.20 -12.18 22.54
CA LEU A 605 5.87 -12.22 23.83
C LEU A 605 4.93 -11.84 24.99
N TYR A 606 3.90 -11.02 24.76
CA TYR A 606 2.98 -10.57 25.79
C TYR A 606 2.23 -11.71 26.48
N ASP A 607 1.96 -12.81 25.76
CA ASP A 607 1.32 -13.99 26.35
C ASP A 607 2.31 -14.86 27.17
N ILE A 608 3.63 -14.61 27.07
CA ILE A 608 4.70 -15.30 27.82
C ILE A 608 5.17 -14.43 29.00
N ASP A 609 5.58 -13.20 28.70
CA ASP A 609 6.17 -12.22 29.60
C ASP A 609 5.68 -10.81 29.18
N PRO A 610 4.58 -10.33 29.78
CA PRO A 610 4.05 -9.00 29.51
C PRO A 610 5.07 -7.87 29.74
N GLY A 611 5.95 -8.01 30.73
CA GLY A 611 6.95 -6.98 31.06
C GLY A 611 7.97 -6.83 29.93
N LYS A 612 8.57 -7.94 29.52
CA LYS A 612 9.52 -7.97 28.40
C LYS A 612 8.86 -7.60 27.07
N ALA A 613 7.60 -7.96 26.87
CA ALA A 613 6.83 -7.54 25.70
C ALA A 613 6.72 -6.02 25.59
N LEU A 614 6.40 -5.33 26.69
CA LEU A 614 6.33 -3.86 26.70
C LEU A 614 7.70 -3.20 26.52
N GLU A 615 8.80 -3.82 26.98
CA GLU A 615 10.17 -3.38 26.66
C GLU A 615 10.47 -3.48 25.16
N VAL A 616 10.12 -4.60 24.53
CA VAL A 616 10.27 -4.79 23.07
C VAL A 616 9.37 -3.81 22.31
N GLN A 617 8.15 -3.57 22.78
CA GLN A 617 7.23 -2.61 22.17
C GLN A 617 7.77 -1.18 22.24
N ARG A 618 8.44 -0.80 23.32
CA ARG A 618 9.15 0.47 23.37
C ARG A 618 10.20 0.55 22.28
N SER A 619 11.02 -0.50 22.12
CA SER A 619 12.01 -0.54 21.05
C SER A 619 11.35 -0.45 19.67
N ALA A 620 10.18 -1.07 19.49
CA ALA A 620 9.39 -0.94 18.28
C ALA A 620 9.02 0.53 17.99
N CYS A 621 8.53 1.26 19.00
CA CYS A 621 8.19 2.69 18.92
C CYS A 621 9.41 3.59 18.72
N GLU A 622 10.56 3.28 19.34
CA GLU A 622 11.82 4.00 19.14
C GLU A 622 12.32 3.90 17.69
N ASN A 623 12.18 2.72 17.06
CA ASN A 623 12.56 2.52 15.66
C ASN A 623 11.51 3.06 14.67
N ASN A 624 10.25 3.12 15.08
CA ASN A 624 9.16 3.62 14.26
C ASN A 624 8.06 4.22 15.14
N LYS A 625 8.00 5.56 15.14
CA LYS A 625 7.06 6.35 15.96
C LYS A 625 5.58 6.12 15.62
N SER A 626 5.28 5.47 14.49
CA SER A 626 3.92 5.06 14.13
C SER A 626 3.47 3.77 14.84
N MET A 627 4.36 3.04 15.53
CA MET A 627 4.00 1.84 16.31
C MET A 627 3.30 2.20 17.62
N TYR A 628 2.68 1.23 18.29
CA TYR A 628 1.94 1.49 19.53
C TYR A 628 2.86 2.05 20.62
N ARG A 629 2.37 3.05 21.35
CA ARG A 629 3.09 3.67 22.47
C ARG A 629 2.89 2.78 23.71
N PRO A 630 3.92 2.23 24.34
CA PRO A 630 3.72 1.45 25.56
C PRO A 630 3.20 2.33 26.71
N PRO A 631 2.49 1.78 27.71
CA PRO A 631 2.04 2.54 28.89
C PRO A 631 3.19 3.24 29.65
N GLN A 632 2.88 4.33 30.36
CA GLN A 632 3.84 5.06 31.19
C GLN A 632 4.52 4.14 32.23
N GLY A 633 5.82 4.36 32.51
CA GLY A 633 6.56 3.65 33.56
C GLY A 633 7.35 2.40 33.14
N VAL A 634 7.30 1.96 31.87
CA VAL A 634 8.28 1.00 31.35
C VAL A 634 9.67 1.65 31.51
N ILE A 635 10.73 0.96 31.95
CA ILE A 635 12.08 1.56 32.12
C ILE A 635 13.05 0.82 31.21
N LYS A 636 13.76 1.56 30.34
CA LYS A 636 14.84 1.01 29.53
C LYS A 636 16.06 0.82 30.42
N ARG A 637 16.68 -0.37 30.45
CA ARG A 637 18.08 -0.47 30.91
C ARG A 637 18.94 0.27 29.86
N PRO A 638 19.63 1.36 30.22
CA PRO A 638 20.23 2.23 29.23
C PRO A 638 21.36 1.52 28.49
N GLN A 639 21.22 1.44 27.16
CA GLN A 639 22.32 1.23 26.23
C GLN A 639 22.79 2.62 25.76
N GLN A 640 24.10 2.82 25.66
CA GLN A 640 24.73 4.09 25.30
C GLN A 640 24.25 4.58 23.93
N VAL A 641 23.87 5.86 23.87
CA VAL A 641 23.54 6.57 22.63
C VAL A 641 24.83 6.86 21.87
N GLU A 642 24.89 6.50 20.59
CA GLU A 642 25.93 6.95 19.66
C GLU A 642 25.65 8.39 19.23
N GLU A 643 26.68 9.23 19.25
CA GLU A 643 26.63 10.64 18.83
C GLU A 643 26.58 10.73 17.29
N SER A 644 25.39 10.86 16.71
CA SER A 644 25.25 11.26 15.29
C SER A 644 25.53 12.76 15.15
N GLY A 645 26.48 13.15 14.29
CA GLY A 645 26.87 14.55 14.09
C GLY A 645 25.84 15.40 13.32
N VAL A 646 25.75 16.71 13.61
CA VAL A 646 24.82 17.69 13.01
C VAL A 646 24.70 17.58 11.47
N GLN A 647 25.81 17.30 10.77
CA GLN A 647 25.85 17.21 9.31
C GLN A 647 25.18 15.93 8.76
N SER A 648 25.14 14.83 9.52
CA SER A 648 24.47 13.62 9.04
C SER A 648 22.97 13.77 9.00
N ILE A 649 22.37 14.53 9.92
CA ILE A 649 20.92 14.80 9.95
C ILE A 649 20.49 15.59 8.70
N ILE A 650 21.25 16.63 8.34
CA ILE A 650 20.99 17.43 7.13
C ILE A 650 21.21 16.60 5.87
N SER A 651 22.26 15.78 5.85
CA SER A 651 22.53 14.89 4.73
C SER A 651 21.43 13.84 4.55
N GLU A 652 20.95 13.25 5.64
CA GLU A 652 19.87 12.28 5.63
C GLU A 652 18.59 12.91 5.09
N TRP A 653 18.19 14.08 5.61
CA TRP A 653 17.00 14.80 5.13
C TRP A 653 17.07 15.12 3.63
N TYR A 654 18.18 15.70 3.15
CA TYR A 654 18.31 16.04 1.72
C TYR A 654 18.38 14.80 0.82
N SER A 655 19.03 13.72 1.28
CA SER A 655 19.18 12.47 0.51
C SER A 655 17.86 11.75 0.22
N GLN A 656 16.78 12.13 0.91
CA GLN A 656 15.43 11.59 0.67
C GLN A 656 14.83 12.07 -0.67
N PHE A 657 15.39 13.10 -1.30
CA PHE A 657 14.86 13.70 -2.53
C PHE A 657 15.71 13.34 -3.76
N LYS A 658 15.12 12.59 -4.71
CA LYS A 658 15.75 12.30 -6.02
C LYS A 658 15.83 13.55 -6.90
N ASN A 659 14.87 14.47 -6.77
CA ASN A 659 14.83 15.76 -7.46
C ASN A 659 15.07 16.90 -6.45
N PRO A 660 16.08 17.76 -6.67
CA PRO A 660 16.34 18.94 -5.85
C PRO A 660 15.13 19.87 -5.63
N ASN A 661 14.21 19.94 -6.60
CA ASN A 661 13.00 20.75 -6.49
C ASN A 661 12.01 20.21 -5.44
N GLY A 662 12.07 18.91 -5.11
CA GLY A 662 11.27 18.32 -4.04
C GLY A 662 11.65 18.84 -2.66
N ALA A 663 12.94 19.09 -2.42
CA ALA A 663 13.41 19.73 -1.19
C ALA A 663 12.93 21.19 -1.10
N ILE A 664 12.92 21.92 -2.22
CA ILE A 664 12.41 23.30 -2.27
C ILE A 664 10.90 23.33 -1.99
N ALA A 665 10.12 22.43 -2.59
CA ALA A 665 8.68 22.34 -2.38
C ALA A 665 8.35 22.04 -0.90
N THR A 666 9.08 21.11 -0.29
CA THR A 666 8.95 20.78 1.15
C THR A 666 9.23 22.01 2.03
N ILE A 667 10.24 22.81 1.68
CA ILE A 667 10.53 24.07 2.39
C ILE A 667 9.41 25.10 2.20
N GLN A 668 8.77 25.17 1.03
CA GLN A 668 7.64 26.09 0.79
C GLN A 668 6.39 25.68 1.59
N GLU A 669 6.08 24.38 1.65
CA GLU A 669 5.01 23.86 2.50
C GLU A 669 5.28 24.13 3.98
N LEU A 670 6.52 23.88 4.43
CA LEU A 670 6.95 24.20 5.79
C LEU A 670 6.76 25.69 6.12
N LYS A 671 7.06 26.59 5.18
CA LYS A 671 6.82 28.03 5.33
C LYS A 671 5.34 28.37 5.48
N ALA A 672 4.47 27.75 4.68
CA ALA A 672 3.04 27.96 4.78
C ALA A 672 2.51 27.49 6.15
N ASN A 673 3.00 26.34 6.63
CA ASN A 673 2.59 25.73 7.90
C ASN A 673 3.22 26.39 9.14
N LEU A 674 4.31 27.16 8.99
CA LEU A 674 4.87 28.04 10.02
C LEU A 674 4.28 29.46 10.00
N SER A 675 3.16 29.67 9.31
CA SER A 675 2.37 30.88 9.47
C SER A 675 1.67 30.89 10.84
N PHE A 676 1.68 32.02 11.54
CA PHE A 676 1.06 32.12 12.87
C PHE A 676 -0.48 32.12 12.79
N ASP A 677 -1.06 32.09 11.58
CA ASP A 677 -2.51 32.07 11.32
C ASP A 677 -3.07 30.64 11.12
N VAL A 678 -2.22 29.61 11.13
CA VAL A 678 -2.64 28.20 11.07
C VAL A 678 -2.99 27.67 12.47
N SER A 679 -3.67 26.52 12.53
CA SER A 679 -3.96 25.87 13.82
C SER A 679 -2.69 25.50 14.58
N HIS A 680 -2.71 25.56 15.92
CA HIS A 680 -1.58 25.17 16.79
C HIS A 680 -0.99 23.81 16.42
N SER A 681 -1.85 22.82 16.18
CA SER A 681 -1.39 21.45 15.87
C SER A 681 -0.54 21.35 14.59
N VAL A 682 -0.87 22.17 13.58
CA VAL A 682 -0.17 22.29 12.30
C VAL A 682 1.12 23.07 12.48
N PHE A 683 1.06 24.18 13.22
CA PHE A 683 2.22 25.02 13.50
C PHE A 683 3.31 24.25 14.26
N GLU A 684 2.95 23.58 15.35
CA GLU A 684 3.85 22.75 16.15
C GLU A 684 4.42 21.59 15.33
N GLN A 685 3.63 20.99 14.42
CA GLN A 685 4.20 19.96 13.52
C GLN A 685 5.28 20.56 12.62
N ALA A 686 5.01 21.72 12.04
CA ALA A 686 5.95 22.41 11.18
C ALA A 686 7.19 22.90 11.96
N MET A 687 7.06 23.23 13.25
CA MET A 687 8.19 23.52 14.14
C MET A 687 9.07 22.28 14.36
N CYS A 688 8.48 21.12 14.61
CA CYS A 688 9.20 19.86 14.69
C CYS A 688 9.92 19.52 13.38
N ASP A 689 9.24 19.68 12.25
CA ASP A 689 9.75 19.36 10.91
C ASP A 689 10.87 20.32 10.46
N LEU A 690 10.98 21.51 11.05
CA LEU A 690 12.07 22.47 10.81
C LEU A 690 13.40 22.04 11.46
N ALA A 691 13.37 21.27 12.56
CA ALA A 691 14.58 20.92 13.30
C ALA A 691 15.62 20.14 12.48
N PRO A 692 15.25 19.09 11.69
CA PRO A 692 16.20 18.37 10.84
C PRO A 692 16.86 19.25 9.78
N LEU A 693 16.16 20.28 9.27
CA LEU A 693 16.71 21.21 8.28
C LEU A 693 17.87 22.04 8.86
N LEU A 694 17.90 22.20 10.18
CA LEU A 694 18.94 22.89 10.96
C LEU A 694 19.96 21.91 11.59
N GLY A 695 19.81 20.61 11.31
CA GLY A 695 20.67 19.56 11.87
C GLY A 695 20.43 19.28 13.36
N ALA A 696 19.24 19.61 13.87
CA ALA A 696 18.73 19.16 15.16
C ALA A 696 17.81 17.95 14.99
N GLN A 697 17.69 17.15 16.04
CA GLN A 697 16.57 16.22 16.18
C GLN A 697 15.36 17.00 16.72
N GLY A 698 14.22 16.92 16.05
CA GLY A 698 12.94 17.50 16.50
C GLY A 698 12.03 16.44 17.11
N SER A 699 11.25 16.84 18.11
CA SER A 699 10.20 16.03 18.73
C SER A 699 9.12 16.92 19.35
N ARG A 700 7.92 16.37 19.60
CA ARG A 700 6.79 17.09 20.22
C ARG A 700 6.32 16.40 21.50
N PRO A 701 7.03 16.54 22.64
CA PRO A 701 6.74 15.81 23.87
C PRO A 701 5.28 15.92 24.35
N GLU A 702 4.66 17.10 24.32
CA GLU A 702 3.26 17.24 24.76
C GLU A 702 2.29 16.38 23.90
N LYS A 703 2.53 16.28 22.59
CA LYS A 703 1.74 15.44 21.68
C LYS A 703 2.17 13.96 21.67
N GLU A 704 3.45 13.70 21.90
CA GLU A 704 4.05 12.35 21.89
C GLU A 704 3.80 11.61 23.21
N ASP A 705 3.97 12.28 24.34
CA ASP A 705 4.02 11.70 25.68
C ASP A 705 2.93 12.23 26.63
N GLY A 706 2.18 13.26 26.22
CA GLY A 706 1.13 13.90 27.04
C GLY A 706 1.68 14.85 28.12
N GLU A 707 3.00 15.04 28.15
CA GLU A 707 3.72 15.89 29.09
C GLU A 707 4.99 16.45 28.44
N GLY A 708 5.46 17.61 28.92
CA GLY A 708 6.64 18.29 28.39
C GLY A 708 6.29 19.50 27.50
N PRO A 709 7.25 20.03 26.73
CA PRO A 709 7.02 21.17 25.83
C PRO A 709 6.19 20.82 24.58
N ASP A 710 5.63 21.85 23.95
CA ASP A 710 5.01 21.80 22.61
C ASP A 710 6.01 21.20 21.58
N ASP A 711 7.25 21.70 21.59
CA ASP A 711 8.34 21.28 20.71
C ASP A 711 9.69 21.17 21.46
N LEU A 712 10.51 20.19 21.09
CA LEU A 712 11.84 19.97 21.64
C LEU A 712 12.85 19.76 20.51
N TRP A 713 13.88 20.61 20.46
CA TRP A 713 14.98 20.49 19.49
C TRP A 713 16.28 20.11 20.19
N LEU A 714 16.99 19.12 19.67
CA LEU A 714 18.21 18.57 20.25
C LEU A 714 19.38 18.61 19.25
N TRP A 715 20.39 19.42 19.56
CA TRP A 715 21.75 19.28 19.03
C TRP A 715 22.64 18.51 20.02
N PRO A 716 23.89 18.15 19.65
CA PRO A 716 24.83 17.52 20.58
C PRO A 716 25.07 18.36 21.86
N ASP A 717 25.29 19.67 21.69
CA ASP A 717 25.70 20.57 22.80
C ASP A 717 24.60 21.55 23.25
N LEU A 718 23.47 21.59 22.54
CA LEU A 718 22.39 22.57 22.78
C LEU A 718 21.02 21.89 22.70
N SER A 719 20.08 22.32 23.52
CA SER A 719 18.67 21.91 23.40
C SER A 719 17.74 23.10 23.54
N LEU A 720 16.68 23.14 22.73
CA LEU A 720 15.64 24.16 22.84
C LEU A 720 14.36 23.52 23.35
N VAL A 721 13.85 24.05 24.45
CA VAL A 721 12.55 23.67 25.01
C VAL A 721 11.57 24.76 24.60
N ILE A 722 10.65 24.43 23.70
CA ILE A 722 9.88 25.41 22.93
C ILE A 722 8.41 25.34 23.32
N GLU A 723 7.83 26.51 23.61
CA GLU A 723 6.40 26.71 23.83
C GLU A 723 5.84 27.64 22.75
N ALA A 724 4.90 27.15 21.94
CA ALA A 724 4.21 27.91 20.92
C ALA A 724 2.98 28.62 21.49
N LYS A 725 2.92 29.94 21.29
CA LYS A 725 1.84 30.84 21.72
C LYS A 725 1.48 31.78 20.55
N THR A 726 1.33 31.20 19.37
CA THR A 726 1.15 31.88 18.06
C THR A 726 -0.13 32.72 17.98
N GLU A 727 -1.16 32.38 18.75
CA GLU A 727 -2.43 33.12 18.85
C GLU A 727 -2.37 34.33 19.80
N LYS A 728 -1.29 34.52 20.57
CA LYS A 728 -1.20 35.60 21.57
C LYS A 728 -0.64 36.89 20.99
N GLU A 729 -1.52 37.89 20.87
CA GLU A 729 -1.14 39.27 20.50
C GLU A 729 -0.91 40.20 21.72
N LYS A 730 -1.49 39.85 22.87
CA LYS A 730 -1.34 40.59 24.14
C LYS A 730 -0.05 40.16 24.86
N PRO A 731 0.47 41.00 25.79
CA PRO A 731 1.64 40.62 26.59
C PRO A 731 1.43 39.29 27.31
N LEU A 732 2.48 38.46 27.33
CA LEU A 732 2.42 37.14 27.94
C LEU A 732 2.25 37.23 29.45
N GLN A 733 1.46 36.31 29.99
CA GLN A 733 0.99 36.33 31.37
C GLN A 733 1.75 35.33 32.23
N LYS A 734 1.58 35.42 33.54
CA LYS A 734 2.16 34.49 34.52
C LYS A 734 1.91 33.01 34.20
N LYS A 735 0.75 32.67 33.62
CA LYS A 735 0.44 31.30 33.17
C LYS A 735 1.41 30.78 32.11
N ASP A 736 1.77 31.63 31.14
CA ASP A 736 2.66 31.26 30.02
C ASP A 736 4.09 31.02 30.51
N ALA A 737 4.55 31.87 31.43
CA ALA A 737 5.82 31.69 32.12
C ALA A 737 5.84 30.41 32.99
N GLY A 738 4.70 30.09 33.61
CA GLY A 738 4.51 28.86 34.38
C GLY A 738 4.61 27.61 33.51
N GLN A 739 3.96 27.60 32.34
CA GLN A 739 4.01 26.47 31.40
C GLN A 739 5.44 26.20 30.93
N LEU A 740 6.15 27.23 30.44
CA LEU A 740 7.55 27.08 30.02
C LEU A 740 8.47 26.63 31.16
N SER A 741 8.21 27.08 32.40
CA SER A 741 8.97 26.63 33.57
C SER A 741 8.76 25.15 33.86
N SER A 742 7.52 24.66 33.73
CA SER A 742 7.19 23.24 33.85
C SER A 742 7.89 22.42 32.77
N SER A 743 7.88 22.87 31.52
CA SER A 743 8.52 22.19 30.38
C SER A 743 10.05 22.11 30.55
N ILE A 744 10.68 23.15 31.10
CA ILE A 744 12.11 23.15 31.46
C ILE A 744 12.41 22.15 32.59
N ASN A 745 11.55 22.05 33.61
CA ASN A 745 11.74 21.09 34.69
C ASN A 745 11.58 19.66 34.19
N TRP A 746 10.55 19.40 33.38
CA TRP A 746 10.36 18.13 32.68
C TRP A 746 11.61 17.75 31.89
N PHE A 747 12.20 18.70 31.14
CA PHE A 747 13.44 18.44 30.40
C PHE A 747 14.59 18.03 31.33
N LYS A 748 14.79 18.73 32.46
CA LYS A 748 15.87 18.42 33.41
C LYS A 748 15.71 17.03 34.06
N GLU A 749 14.48 16.59 34.30
CA GLU A 749 14.20 15.27 34.86
C GLU A 749 14.47 14.15 33.86
N ASN A 750 14.11 14.36 32.59
CA ASN A 750 14.21 13.37 31.53
C ASN A 750 15.61 13.33 30.86
N PHE A 751 16.34 14.45 30.82
CA PHE A 751 17.64 14.58 30.14
C PHE A 751 18.79 14.87 31.12
N LYS A 752 19.08 13.90 32.01
CA LYS A 752 20.04 14.01 33.13
C LYS A 752 21.53 14.18 32.73
N LYS A 753 21.89 14.10 31.45
CA LYS A 753 23.26 14.29 30.94
C LYS A 753 23.34 15.55 30.09
N ASN A 754 24.26 16.45 30.47
CA ASN A 754 24.60 17.75 29.86
C ASN A 754 24.04 18.00 28.46
N LYS A 755 22.82 18.53 28.42
CA LYS A 755 22.33 19.35 27.32
C LYS A 755 21.79 20.61 27.95
N ASN A 756 22.42 21.76 27.70
CA ASN A 756 21.97 23.03 28.28
C ASN A 756 20.61 23.39 27.65
N PRO A 757 19.49 23.35 28.39
CA PRO A 757 18.20 23.69 27.81
C PRO A 757 18.07 25.21 27.73
N VAL A 758 17.78 25.71 26.54
CA VAL A 758 17.41 27.10 26.31
C VAL A 758 15.89 27.17 26.21
N PRO A 759 15.21 27.92 27.09
CA PRO A 759 13.77 28.10 27.02
C PRO A 759 13.44 29.02 25.83
N ILE A 760 12.51 28.60 24.98
CA ILE A 760 12.04 29.36 23.83
C ILE A 760 10.54 29.54 23.91
N ILE A 761 10.07 30.75 23.63
CA ILE A 761 8.66 31.05 23.39
C ILE A 761 8.51 31.49 21.94
N VAL A 762 7.55 30.91 21.21
CA VAL A 762 7.16 31.37 19.87
C VAL A 762 5.88 32.19 20.00
N ALA A 763 5.95 33.51 19.79
CA ALA A 763 4.82 34.39 20.01
C ALA A 763 4.87 35.64 19.10
N ARG A 764 3.71 36.26 18.84
CA ARG A 764 3.65 37.50 18.04
C ARG A 764 4.27 38.71 18.74
N THR A 765 4.50 38.62 20.05
CA THR A 765 5.04 39.69 20.88
C THR A 765 6.16 39.20 21.79
N THR A 766 7.11 40.08 22.08
CA THR A 766 8.14 39.88 23.12
C THR A 766 7.75 40.52 24.45
N LEU A 767 6.60 41.20 24.51
CA LEU A 767 6.12 41.87 25.71
C LEU A 767 5.60 40.84 26.72
N CYS A 768 6.08 40.95 27.95
CA CYS A 768 5.65 40.14 29.08
C CYS A 768 5.08 41.06 30.17
N ASN A 769 4.02 40.64 30.84
CA ASN A 769 3.52 41.35 32.01
C ASN A 769 4.60 41.44 33.10
N SER A 770 4.50 42.46 33.96
CA SER A 770 5.44 42.67 35.06
C SER A 770 5.48 41.49 36.07
N ASP A 771 4.39 40.74 36.18
CA ASP A 771 4.21 39.56 37.04
C ASP A 771 4.53 38.21 36.36
N ALA A 772 4.92 38.23 35.08
CA ALA A 772 5.30 37.04 34.32
C ALA A 772 6.82 36.80 34.40
N TYR A 773 7.23 35.89 35.28
CA TYR A 773 8.64 35.54 35.49
C TYR A 773 9.01 34.28 34.71
N PHE A 774 9.57 34.46 33.52
CA PHE A 774 10.07 33.37 32.70
C PHE A 774 11.40 32.79 33.26
N PRO A 775 11.72 31.53 32.93
CA PRO A 775 13.03 30.94 33.21
C PRO A 775 14.21 31.83 32.76
N HIS A 776 15.36 31.64 33.40
CA HIS A 776 16.58 32.35 33.03
C HIS A 776 16.97 32.03 31.57
N ASP A 777 17.48 33.03 30.85
CA ASP A 777 17.86 32.96 29.43
C ASP A 777 16.74 32.65 28.42
N THR A 778 15.45 32.78 28.80
CA THR A 778 14.34 32.63 27.85
C THR A 778 14.52 33.54 26.63
N ARG A 779 14.35 32.97 25.44
CA ARG A 779 14.38 33.68 24.16
C ARG A 779 13.03 33.58 23.44
N PHE A 780 12.82 34.48 22.50
CA PHE A 780 11.56 34.61 21.78
C PHE A 780 11.79 34.43 20.28
N ILE A 781 10.97 33.62 19.63
CA ILE A 781 10.85 33.60 18.18
C ILE A 781 9.57 34.36 17.82
N THR A 782 9.75 35.54 17.23
CA THR A 782 8.69 36.38 16.70
C THR A 782 8.40 36.08 15.23
N VAL A 783 7.29 36.60 14.71
CA VAL A 783 6.93 36.50 13.28
C VAL A 783 8.07 36.96 12.37
N ASP A 784 8.74 38.06 12.73
CA ASP A 784 9.84 38.61 11.91
C ASP A 784 11.10 37.74 11.99
N THR A 785 11.46 37.26 13.19
CA THR A 785 12.62 36.35 13.33
C THR A 785 12.38 34.98 12.68
N MET A 786 11.14 34.47 12.71
CA MET A 786 10.73 33.25 12.03
C MET A 786 10.81 33.42 10.51
N ARG A 787 10.28 34.53 9.99
CA ARG A 787 10.37 34.85 8.55
C ARG A 787 11.84 34.91 8.11
N SER A 788 12.68 35.60 8.87
CA SER A 788 14.12 35.72 8.57
C SER A 788 14.84 34.37 8.60
N LEU A 789 14.54 33.52 9.59
CA LEU A 789 15.06 32.16 9.68
C LEU A 789 14.69 31.34 8.44
N LEU A 790 13.41 31.35 8.06
CA LEU A 790 12.89 30.59 6.94
C LEU A 790 13.45 31.07 5.59
N GLU A 791 13.71 32.36 5.43
CA GLU A 791 14.44 32.89 4.27
C GLU A 791 15.88 32.36 4.22
N LYS A 792 16.59 32.31 5.36
CA LYS A 792 17.96 31.81 5.42
C LYS A 792 18.05 30.30 5.19
N VAL A 793 17.11 29.54 5.73
CA VAL A 793 16.98 28.09 5.47
C VAL A 793 16.73 27.83 3.98
N GLU A 794 15.81 28.56 3.34
CA GLU A 794 15.55 28.41 1.91
C GLU A 794 16.79 28.75 1.07
N GLN A 795 17.47 29.87 1.36
CA GLN A 795 18.69 30.27 0.64
C GLN A 795 19.82 29.25 0.82
N PHE A 796 19.96 28.68 2.02
CA PHE A 796 20.92 27.62 2.32
C PHE A 796 20.69 26.39 1.44
N TYR A 797 19.45 25.88 1.37
CA TYR A 797 19.14 24.71 0.55
C TYR A 797 19.21 25.00 -0.96
N ARG A 798 18.81 26.20 -1.42
CA ARG A 798 19.02 26.61 -2.82
C ARG A 798 20.49 26.61 -3.21
N LYS A 799 21.38 26.99 -2.29
CA LYS A 799 22.83 26.97 -2.52
C LYS A 799 23.41 25.55 -2.54
N ILE A 800 22.90 24.64 -1.69
CA ILE A 800 23.24 23.21 -1.75
C ILE A 800 22.83 22.61 -3.10
N ILE A 801 21.64 22.95 -3.58
CA ILE A 801 21.09 22.45 -4.85
C ILE A 801 21.89 22.95 -6.05
N ALA A 802 22.28 24.22 -6.03
CA ALA A 802 23.10 24.81 -7.11
C ALA A 802 24.53 24.25 -7.16
N GLU A 803 25.06 23.74 -6.05
CA GLU A 803 26.42 23.21 -5.95
C GLU A 803 26.46 21.85 -5.21
N PRO A 804 26.04 20.74 -5.85
CA PRO A 804 25.87 19.43 -5.22
C PRO A 804 27.15 18.86 -4.58
N LEU A 805 28.33 19.27 -5.04
CA LEU A 805 29.62 18.86 -4.47
C LEU A 805 29.82 19.36 -3.02
N LEU A 806 29.19 20.48 -2.63
CA LEU A 806 29.23 21.00 -1.25
C LEU A 806 28.53 20.05 -0.25
N PHE A 807 27.53 19.30 -0.72
CA PHE A 807 26.75 18.37 0.08
C PHE A 807 27.54 17.13 0.50
N SER A 808 28.39 16.62 -0.40
CA SER A 808 29.23 15.43 -0.15
C SER A 808 30.36 15.64 0.87
N ASN A 809 30.63 16.89 1.26
CA ASN A 809 31.74 17.26 2.14
C ASN A 809 31.23 17.90 3.44
N LYS A 810 31.29 17.15 4.55
CA LYS A 810 30.85 17.59 5.88
C LYS A 810 31.48 18.92 6.34
N ARG A 811 32.73 19.22 5.96
CA ARG A 811 33.40 20.49 6.29
C ARG A 811 32.87 21.64 5.44
N ALA A 812 32.55 21.39 4.17
CA ALA A 812 31.95 22.39 3.29
C ALA A 812 30.52 22.73 3.73
N LEU A 813 29.72 21.71 4.07
CA LEU A 813 28.36 21.88 4.59
C LEU A 813 28.34 22.68 5.90
N SER A 814 29.27 22.40 6.83
CA SER A 814 29.39 23.16 8.07
C SER A 814 29.76 24.64 7.83
N ARG A 815 30.69 24.92 6.90
CA ARG A 815 31.01 26.31 6.50
C ARG A 815 29.82 27.01 5.85
N LEU A 816 29.02 26.28 5.09
CA LEU A 816 27.83 26.82 4.46
C LEU A 816 26.76 27.16 5.50
N GLN A 817 26.50 26.28 6.47
CA GLN A 817 25.63 26.59 7.61
C GLN A 817 26.11 27.84 8.36
N GLN A 818 27.42 27.95 8.57
CA GLN A 818 28.03 29.12 9.22
C GLN A 818 27.78 30.41 8.43
N ALA A 819 27.87 30.38 7.10
CA ALA A 819 27.64 31.52 6.22
C ALA A 819 26.19 32.00 6.24
N PHE A 820 25.23 31.08 6.42
CA PHE A 820 23.80 31.39 6.56
C PHE A 820 23.35 31.62 8.02
N LEU A 821 24.29 31.61 8.97
CA LEU A 821 24.05 31.82 10.41
C LEU A 821 23.18 30.73 11.07
N LEU A 822 23.16 29.51 10.51
CA LEU A 822 22.29 28.40 10.92
C LEU A 822 22.96 27.45 11.93
N LEU A 823 24.20 27.69 12.37
CA LEU A 823 24.79 26.90 13.44
C LEU A 823 24.05 27.16 14.78
N PRO A 824 23.98 26.20 15.71
CA PRO A 824 23.15 26.29 16.91
C PRO A 824 23.34 27.58 17.74
N GLU A 825 24.60 28.00 17.96
CA GLU A 825 24.90 29.24 18.68
C GLU A 825 24.55 30.51 17.88
N GLN A 826 24.70 30.46 16.56
CA GLN A 826 24.33 31.57 15.66
C GLN A 826 22.81 31.69 15.55
N PHE A 827 22.09 30.57 15.56
CA PHE A 827 20.64 30.55 15.54
C PHE A 827 20.07 31.34 16.71
N LEU A 828 20.50 31.03 17.92
CA LEU A 828 20.07 31.73 19.13
C LEU A 828 20.36 33.24 19.07
N LYS A 829 21.50 33.62 18.49
CA LYS A 829 21.87 35.04 18.41
C LYS A 829 21.08 35.82 17.37
N ASN A 830 20.76 35.21 16.23
CA ASN A 830 20.26 35.93 15.05
C ASN A 830 18.77 35.73 14.77
N PHE A 831 18.16 34.64 15.26
CA PHE A 831 16.76 34.32 15.01
C PHE A 831 15.93 34.24 16.30
N THR A 832 16.45 34.78 17.41
CA THR A 832 15.67 34.91 18.64
C THR A 832 15.91 36.26 19.32
N ASP A 833 14.85 36.79 19.91
CA ASP A 833 14.84 38.03 20.69
C ASP A 833 14.88 37.77 22.20
N LYS A 834 15.21 38.79 22.98
CA LYS A 834 15.07 38.78 24.44
C LYS A 834 13.68 39.30 24.86
N PRO A 835 13.10 38.80 25.98
CA PRO A 835 11.84 39.34 26.50
C PRO A 835 11.95 40.82 26.85
N LYS A 836 10.88 41.58 26.61
CA LYS A 836 10.71 42.96 27.03
C LYS A 836 9.62 43.02 28.10
N LYS A 837 9.88 43.62 29.25
CA LYS A 837 8.82 43.84 30.25
C LYS A 837 7.91 44.99 29.80
N SER A 838 6.60 44.78 29.89
CA SER A 838 5.64 45.89 29.79
C SER A 838 5.93 46.88 30.93
N LYS A 839 5.95 48.17 30.61
CA LYS A 839 6.09 49.23 31.63
C LYS A 839 4.87 49.27 32.54
#